data_AF-A0A8T8BWB9-F1
#
_entry.id   AF-A0A8T8BWB9-F1
#
_cell.length_a   1.000
_cell.length_b   1.000
_cell.length_c   1.000
_cell.angle_alpha   90.00
_cell.angle_beta   90.00
_cell.angle_gamma   90.00
#
_symmetry.space_group_name_H-M   'P 1'
#
loop_
_entity.id
_entity.type
_entity.pdbx_description
1 polymer ?
#
loop_
_entity_poly.entity_id
_entity_poly.type
_entity_poly.pdbx_seq_one_letter_code
_entity_poly.pdbx_strand_id
1 'polypeptide(L)'
;MQLPPELDFLGPFFDEPTMVLRQSDWLLNDFDDNHWEYVMDTKEPKHLDWNVALEDGTRLIDKQHRDLMNGLKYYLAGSTALESQLGTAAKSTRSLGFSRALHVIDFLLLNSREFQLAKYGLAGLGKDSLKLIISEISSVNDTAESLYAWSKRLSLFCLKLTIDTDPREIEKTLEKWPELSFIPDEQKDTNTLDIPIDAIPRVRAALQVHGYYRITGKGYVPNSVLISKDIYRNTLKGRFVDKPTPEIFRIYNSFDFGREYPPMPVTTGKRERMGAATVNGYKRSLYALGNLHELGLPAPAAADLVSVKNYIPEPTTIGRFRTVPSSVIFSTVRNSIELHIKHGKKIIDAWCKVSFYCKRNQISASKISDETLQKVVGEELRELGVRTVTLTHRGLTGEHGERLTKADYYQRIRTNTGLIELVRTYIGAVQLVVGALMARRVGELLDLNANDCLDAGEKWLVFFNRKSTYRIFGTRQAEARPIEPIAVSMIKNLIRMQKILERTKCIPETKGLFATPSVHSDAVIANISTYQYNQNLDFLCDYFETEVTQDGKRYYIRQHQLRRFFALLFFYSSSFGGLETLQWMLGHTDAKHVWHYITESLDGATLRGAKAQFVAENIHSGDIASYENLSTLLKSRYGTDNFTMVDTEELEDYLTDLMDQGSIEIEPEFIEDNEGQHFRMVVKVTELSA
;
A
#
# COMPACT_ATOMS: atom_id res chain seq x y z
N MET A 1 -22.54 39.88 -20.59
CA MET A 1 -24.00 39.74 -20.39
C MET A 1 -24.17 39.36 -18.93
N GLN A 2 -24.81 40.19 -18.08
CA GLN A 2 -25.03 39.78 -16.69
C GLN A 2 -26.18 38.76 -16.69
N LEU A 3 -25.90 37.55 -16.19
CA LEU A 3 -26.91 36.53 -16.01
C LEU A 3 -27.87 36.96 -14.88
N PRO A 4 -29.12 36.47 -14.90
CA PRO A 4 -30.01 36.59 -13.75
C PRO A 4 -29.38 35.97 -12.49
N PRO A 5 -29.66 36.47 -11.27
CA PRO A 5 -29.09 35.95 -10.02
C PRO A 5 -29.30 34.44 -9.80
N GLU A 6 -30.38 33.90 -10.34
CA GLU A 6 -30.72 32.48 -10.28
C GLU A 6 -29.82 31.61 -11.18
N LEU A 7 -29.10 32.23 -12.12
CA LEU A 7 -28.19 31.60 -13.08
C LEU A 7 -26.73 32.04 -12.88
N ASP A 8 -26.41 32.79 -11.81
CA ASP A 8 -25.04 33.24 -11.52
C ASP A 8 -24.05 32.07 -11.35
N PHE A 9 -24.54 30.89 -10.95
CA PHE A 9 -23.73 29.66 -10.89
C PHE A 9 -23.21 29.20 -12.26
N LEU A 10 -23.81 29.68 -13.36
CA LEU A 10 -23.35 29.43 -14.72
C LEU A 10 -22.29 30.43 -15.18
N GLY A 11 -22.08 31.54 -14.46
CA GLY A 11 -21.08 32.58 -14.77
C GLY A 11 -19.69 32.03 -15.14
N PRO A 12 -19.11 31.10 -14.35
CA PRO A 12 -17.80 30.49 -14.65
C PRO A 12 -17.73 29.69 -15.96
N PHE A 13 -18.86 29.35 -16.58
CA PHE A 13 -18.91 28.67 -17.88
C PHE A 13 -18.90 29.64 -19.07
N PHE A 14 -19.04 30.95 -18.82
CA PHE A 14 -19.01 32.00 -19.84
C PHE A 14 -17.70 32.79 -19.88
N ASP A 15 -16.78 32.53 -18.95
CA ASP A 15 -15.43 33.09 -18.97
C ASP A 15 -14.62 32.47 -20.12
N GLU A 16 -13.72 33.25 -20.74
CA GLU A 16 -12.84 32.69 -21.78
C GLU A 16 -11.99 31.55 -21.19
N PRO A 17 -11.95 30.37 -21.83
CA PRO A 17 -11.19 29.21 -21.33
C PRO A 17 -9.72 29.53 -21.04
N THR A 18 -9.12 30.42 -21.82
CA THR A 18 -7.75 30.93 -21.64
C THR A 18 -7.57 31.66 -20.30
N MET A 19 -8.52 32.48 -19.88
CA MET A 19 -8.48 33.21 -18.62
C MET A 19 -8.62 32.29 -17.42
N VAL A 20 -9.56 31.33 -17.48
CA VAL A 20 -9.80 30.38 -16.39
C VAL A 20 -8.57 29.51 -16.14
N LEU A 21 -7.91 29.02 -17.20
CA LEU A 21 -6.71 28.18 -17.07
C LEU A 21 -5.50 28.94 -16.50
N ARG A 22 -5.37 30.22 -16.84
CA ARG A 22 -4.31 31.11 -16.32
C ARG A 22 -4.50 31.46 -14.84
N GLN A 23 -5.73 31.44 -14.33
CA GLN A 23 -6.08 31.78 -12.94
C GLN A 23 -6.31 30.55 -12.07
N SER A 24 -5.56 29.48 -12.30
CA SER A 24 -5.66 28.24 -11.52
C SER A 24 -5.41 28.52 -10.02
N ASP A 25 -6.33 28.07 -9.16
CA ASP A 25 -6.34 28.33 -7.70
C ASP A 25 -5.09 27.81 -6.96
N TRP A 26 -4.39 26.85 -7.56
CA TRP A 26 -3.18 26.24 -7.02
C TRP A 26 -1.87 26.90 -7.49
N LEU A 27 -1.92 27.77 -8.50
CA LEU A 27 -0.74 28.46 -9.05
C LEU A 27 -0.55 29.78 -8.29
N LEU A 28 0.61 29.95 -7.65
CA LEU A 28 0.87 31.06 -6.73
C LEU A 28 1.45 32.30 -7.41
N ASN A 29 1.99 32.14 -8.62
CA ASN A 29 2.61 33.20 -9.39
C ASN A 29 2.06 33.31 -10.82
N ASP A 30 2.65 34.18 -11.64
CA ASP A 30 2.12 34.46 -12.97
C ASP A 30 2.27 33.24 -13.91
N PHE A 31 1.22 32.95 -14.67
CA PHE A 31 1.21 31.85 -15.63
C PHE A 31 2.35 31.96 -16.66
N ASP A 32 2.71 33.16 -17.09
CA ASP A 32 3.73 33.37 -18.10
C ASP A 32 5.16 33.25 -17.53
N ASP A 33 5.35 33.18 -16.20
CA ASP A 33 6.66 32.99 -15.57
C ASP A 33 7.36 31.69 -15.99
N ASN A 34 8.69 31.76 -16.16
CA ASN A 34 9.52 30.59 -16.49
C ASN A 34 9.69 29.60 -15.33
N HIS A 35 9.37 30.04 -14.12
CA HIS A 35 9.40 29.24 -12.92
C HIS A 35 8.02 29.31 -12.28
N TRP A 36 7.35 28.18 -12.08
CA TRP A 36 6.04 28.14 -11.42
C TRP A 36 6.18 27.74 -9.97
N GLU A 37 5.50 28.45 -9.09
CA GLU A 37 5.31 28.09 -7.70
C GLU A 37 3.86 27.65 -7.48
N TYR A 38 3.67 26.48 -6.88
CA TYR A 38 2.33 25.87 -6.78
C TYR A 38 2.08 25.12 -5.47
N VAL A 39 0.80 25.06 -5.08
CA VAL A 39 0.32 24.33 -3.88
C VAL A 39 -0.91 23.49 -4.25
N MET A 40 -0.81 22.17 -4.11
CA MET A 40 -1.93 21.24 -4.33
C MET A 40 -2.45 20.65 -3.01
N ASP A 41 -1.67 19.73 -2.42
CA ASP A 41 -2.04 19.00 -1.20
C ASP A 41 -1.06 19.25 -0.03
N THR A 42 0.07 19.91 -0.30
CA THR A 42 1.14 20.13 0.68
C THR A 42 1.00 21.47 1.36
N LYS A 43 1.43 21.58 2.63
CA LYS A 43 1.51 22.86 3.33
C LYS A 43 2.61 23.77 2.76
N GLU A 44 3.62 23.19 2.13
CA GLU A 44 4.74 23.91 1.52
C GLU A 44 4.55 24.04 0.00
N PRO A 45 4.85 25.22 -0.57
CA PRO A 45 4.93 25.42 -2.01
C PRO A 45 5.94 24.50 -2.68
N LYS A 46 5.64 24.11 -3.92
CA LYS A 46 6.52 23.36 -4.81
C LYS A 46 6.85 24.19 -6.04
N HIS A 47 7.89 23.78 -6.74
CA HIS A 47 8.45 24.53 -7.86
C HIS A 47 8.51 23.68 -9.13
N LEU A 48 8.21 24.30 -10.28
CA LEU A 48 8.47 23.76 -11.62
C LEU A 48 9.37 24.74 -12.37
N ASP A 49 10.46 24.24 -12.93
CA ASP A 49 11.38 25.01 -13.75
C ASP A 49 11.20 24.63 -15.23
N TRP A 50 10.64 25.54 -16.03
CA TRP A 50 10.44 25.35 -17.46
C TRP A 50 11.73 25.47 -18.27
N ASN A 51 12.84 25.85 -17.63
CA ASN A 51 14.15 26.01 -18.27
C ASN A 51 14.86 24.68 -18.55
N VAL A 52 14.24 23.86 -19.40
CA VAL A 52 14.68 22.52 -19.78
C VAL A 52 15.38 22.55 -21.13
N ALA A 53 16.50 21.82 -21.27
CA ALA A 53 17.17 21.66 -22.56
C ALA A 53 16.44 20.64 -23.45
N LEU A 54 16.29 20.96 -24.74
CA LEU A 54 15.72 20.10 -25.77
C LEU A 54 16.80 19.39 -26.60
N GLU A 55 16.40 18.53 -27.52
CA GLU A 55 17.29 17.68 -28.32
C GLU A 55 18.16 18.46 -29.33
N ASP A 56 17.76 19.68 -29.68
CA ASP A 56 18.47 20.58 -30.60
C ASP A 56 19.54 21.44 -29.87
N GLY A 57 19.69 21.29 -28.56
CA GLY A 57 20.61 22.05 -27.72
C GLY A 57 20.07 23.40 -27.22
N THR A 58 18.87 23.80 -27.66
CA THR A 58 18.18 25.00 -27.17
C THR A 58 17.34 24.71 -25.93
N ARG A 59 16.74 25.74 -25.32
CA ARG A 59 15.93 25.62 -24.10
C ARG A 59 14.45 25.82 -24.41
N LEU A 60 13.58 25.12 -23.68
CA LEU A 60 12.12 25.21 -23.84
C LEU A 60 11.58 26.64 -23.67
N ILE A 61 12.28 27.48 -22.91
CA ILE A 61 11.94 28.90 -22.71
C ILE A 61 12.38 29.82 -23.87
N ASP A 62 13.13 29.31 -24.85
CA ASP A 62 13.59 30.10 -25.98
C ASP A 62 12.41 30.44 -26.91
N LYS A 63 12.46 31.64 -27.51
CA LYS A 63 11.32 32.22 -28.27
C LYS A 63 10.79 31.32 -29.39
N GLN A 64 11.65 30.51 -29.99
CA GLN A 64 11.28 29.58 -31.06
C GLN A 64 10.34 28.44 -30.58
N HIS A 65 10.34 28.14 -29.29
CA HIS A 65 9.57 27.07 -28.67
C HIS A 65 8.31 27.57 -27.95
N ARG A 66 7.89 28.81 -28.20
CA ARG A 66 6.77 29.46 -27.49
C ARG A 66 5.48 28.65 -27.56
N ASP A 67 5.17 28.09 -28.72
CA ASP A 67 3.94 27.28 -28.91
C ASP A 67 4.01 25.96 -28.14
N LEU A 68 5.17 25.29 -28.13
CA LEU A 68 5.39 24.08 -27.35
C LEU A 68 5.30 24.37 -25.84
N MET A 69 5.98 25.42 -25.38
CA MET A 69 5.97 25.84 -23.97
C MET A 69 4.55 26.19 -23.51
N ASN A 70 3.83 27.00 -24.28
CA ASN A 70 2.44 27.33 -23.97
C ASN A 70 1.55 26.09 -24.01
N GLY A 71 1.70 25.22 -25.01
CA GLY A 71 0.96 23.96 -25.10
C GLY A 71 1.14 23.10 -23.85
N LEU A 72 2.36 22.94 -23.35
CA LEU A 72 2.64 22.18 -22.12
C LEU A 72 2.06 22.85 -20.86
N LYS A 73 2.17 24.19 -20.75
CA LYS A 73 1.61 24.96 -19.63
C LYS A 73 0.08 24.87 -19.57
N TYR A 74 -0.61 25.10 -20.69
CA TYR A 74 -2.07 25.00 -20.76
C TYR A 74 -2.56 23.56 -20.61
N TYR A 75 -1.82 22.58 -21.14
CA TYR A 75 -2.11 21.17 -20.89
C TYR A 75 -2.09 20.84 -19.39
N LEU A 76 -1.07 21.30 -18.68
CA LEU A 76 -0.95 21.09 -17.25
C LEU A 76 -2.06 21.80 -16.46
N ALA A 77 -2.36 23.06 -16.78
CA ALA A 77 -3.49 23.80 -16.20
C ALA A 77 -4.82 23.09 -16.43
N GLY A 78 -5.08 22.68 -17.68
CA GLY A 78 -6.30 22.00 -18.12
C GLY A 78 -6.54 20.66 -17.44
N SER A 79 -5.47 19.99 -16.98
CA SER A 79 -5.59 18.72 -16.24
C SER A 79 -6.34 18.84 -14.90
N THR A 80 -6.56 20.07 -14.41
CA THR A 80 -7.24 20.35 -13.14
C THR A 80 -8.55 21.14 -13.30
N ALA A 81 -8.80 21.73 -14.47
CA ALA A 81 -9.84 22.74 -14.68
C ALA A 81 -11.28 22.23 -14.47
N LEU A 82 -11.61 21.05 -15.03
CA LEU A 82 -12.95 20.46 -14.91
C LEU A 82 -13.33 20.15 -13.44
N GLU A 83 -12.32 19.83 -12.63
CA GLU A 83 -12.48 19.49 -11.21
C GLU A 83 -12.51 20.73 -10.30
N SER A 84 -11.90 21.84 -10.73
CA SER A 84 -12.00 23.15 -10.07
C SER A 84 -13.34 23.82 -10.32
N GLN A 85 -13.85 23.77 -11.55
CA GLN A 85 -15.12 24.41 -11.92
C GLN A 85 -16.34 23.75 -11.27
N LEU A 86 -16.34 22.42 -11.08
CA LEU A 86 -17.49 21.70 -10.57
C LEU A 86 -17.56 21.59 -9.04
N GLY A 87 -16.50 21.95 -8.29
CA GLY A 87 -16.46 21.88 -6.82
C GLY A 87 -16.75 20.49 -6.19
N THR A 88 -16.79 19.43 -7.02
CA THR A 88 -17.35 18.11 -6.68
C THR A 88 -16.29 17.03 -6.49
N ALA A 89 -15.06 17.26 -6.93
CA ALA A 89 -13.97 16.30 -6.81
C ALA A 89 -13.15 16.54 -5.53
N ALA A 90 -12.82 15.45 -4.82
CA ALA A 90 -11.91 15.52 -3.68
C ALA A 90 -10.53 16.04 -4.12
N LYS A 91 -9.86 16.84 -3.28
CA LYS A 91 -8.50 17.40 -3.55
C LYS A 91 -7.50 16.36 -4.08
N SER A 92 -7.57 15.13 -3.55
CA SER A 92 -6.74 14.01 -3.98
C SER A 92 -6.92 13.61 -5.45
N THR A 93 -8.11 13.76 -6.01
CA THR A 93 -8.40 13.43 -7.42
C THR A 93 -7.71 14.45 -8.35
N ARG A 94 -7.77 15.73 -7.99
CA ARG A 94 -7.13 16.83 -8.72
C ARG A 94 -5.61 16.67 -8.76
N SER A 95 -5.04 16.34 -7.61
CA SER A 95 -3.62 16.04 -7.47
C SER A 95 -3.17 14.86 -8.32
N LEU A 96 -4.00 13.81 -8.45
CA LEU A 96 -3.72 12.68 -9.34
C LEU A 96 -3.76 13.08 -10.83
N GLY A 97 -4.71 13.91 -11.25
CA GLY A 97 -4.78 14.45 -12.61
C GLY A 97 -3.53 15.25 -12.97
N PHE A 98 -3.19 16.24 -12.12
CA PHE A 98 -1.98 17.05 -12.26
C PHE A 98 -0.70 16.22 -12.30
N SER A 99 -0.58 15.23 -11.40
CA SER A 99 0.57 14.33 -11.35
C SER A 99 0.74 13.52 -12.63
N ARG A 100 -0.35 13.05 -13.25
CA ARG A 100 -0.31 12.29 -14.50
C ARG A 100 0.07 13.17 -15.68
N ALA A 101 -0.44 14.40 -15.75
CA ALA A 101 -0.04 15.37 -16.75
C ALA A 101 1.47 15.65 -16.66
N LEU A 102 2.01 15.89 -15.46
CA LEU A 102 3.47 16.04 -15.27
C LEU A 102 4.27 14.81 -15.70
N HIS A 103 3.78 13.60 -15.44
CA HIS A 103 4.46 12.38 -15.90
C HIS A 103 4.49 12.28 -17.43
N VAL A 104 3.40 12.64 -18.11
CA VAL A 104 3.35 12.71 -19.58
C VAL A 104 4.36 13.74 -20.08
N ILE A 105 4.41 14.93 -19.49
CA ILE A 105 5.35 15.98 -19.87
C ILE A 105 6.80 15.51 -19.67
N ASP A 106 7.13 14.93 -18.52
CA ASP A 106 8.46 14.38 -18.26
C ASP A 106 8.84 13.28 -19.25
N PHE A 107 7.90 12.39 -19.58
CA PHE A 107 8.14 11.32 -20.55
C PHE A 107 8.44 11.89 -21.94
N LEU A 108 7.68 12.90 -22.37
CA LEU A 108 7.94 13.62 -23.62
C LEU A 108 9.32 14.27 -23.61
N LEU A 109 9.67 14.99 -22.54
CA LEU A 109 10.97 15.67 -22.42
C LEU A 109 12.16 14.69 -22.37
N LEU A 110 12.01 13.54 -21.71
CA LEU A 110 13.06 12.51 -21.65
C LEU A 110 13.32 11.85 -22.99
N ASN A 111 12.29 11.76 -23.83
CA ASN A 111 12.33 11.16 -25.16
C ASN A 111 12.22 12.22 -26.26
N SER A 112 12.62 13.46 -25.96
CA SER A 112 12.46 14.61 -26.87
C SER A 112 13.12 14.37 -28.24
N ARG A 113 14.26 13.68 -28.24
CA ARG A 113 14.99 13.28 -29.47
C ARG A 113 14.19 12.32 -30.35
N GLU A 114 13.46 11.38 -29.75
CA GLU A 114 12.65 10.40 -30.49
C GLU A 114 11.41 11.06 -31.08
N PHE A 115 10.76 11.92 -30.29
CA PHE A 115 9.56 12.66 -30.73
C PHE A 115 9.86 13.91 -31.56
N GLN A 116 11.12 14.33 -31.64
CA GLN A 116 11.56 15.56 -32.31
C GLN A 116 10.75 16.78 -31.86
N LEU A 117 10.57 16.93 -30.55
CA LEU A 117 9.70 17.94 -29.93
C LEU A 117 10.10 19.37 -30.30
N ALA A 118 11.39 19.68 -30.39
CA ALA A 118 11.88 21.00 -30.78
C ALA A 118 11.45 21.37 -32.20
N LYS A 119 11.31 20.38 -33.08
CA LYS A 119 10.98 20.59 -34.50
C LYS A 119 9.48 20.57 -34.78
N TYR A 120 8.75 19.61 -34.20
CA TYR A 120 7.34 19.37 -34.53
C TYR A 120 6.36 19.72 -33.39
N GLY A 121 6.86 20.04 -32.20
CA GLY A 121 6.04 20.33 -31.03
C GLY A 121 5.08 19.19 -30.67
N LEU A 122 3.97 19.53 -30.01
CA LEU A 122 2.93 18.57 -29.64
C LEU A 122 2.10 18.08 -30.84
N ALA A 123 2.01 18.86 -31.91
CA ALA A 123 1.30 18.48 -33.13
C ALA A 123 1.97 17.32 -33.89
N GLY A 124 3.28 17.13 -33.69
CA GLY A 124 4.03 16.00 -34.26
C GLY A 124 3.72 14.62 -33.64
N LEU A 125 2.95 14.58 -32.54
CA LEU A 125 2.61 13.32 -31.88
C LEU A 125 1.49 12.59 -32.64
N GLY A 126 1.88 11.76 -33.60
CA GLY A 126 0.93 10.90 -34.32
C GLY A 126 0.42 9.72 -33.50
N LYS A 127 -0.51 8.96 -34.10
CA LYS A 127 -1.09 7.74 -33.53
C LYS A 127 -0.08 6.79 -32.88
N ASP A 128 1.01 6.47 -33.55
CA ASP A 128 1.97 5.47 -33.08
C ASP A 128 2.77 6.00 -31.88
N SER A 129 3.18 7.27 -31.91
CA SER A 129 3.84 7.94 -30.79
C SER A 129 2.96 7.94 -29.53
N LEU A 130 1.67 8.25 -29.67
CA LEU A 130 0.77 8.27 -28.52
C LEU A 130 0.50 6.87 -27.94
N LYS A 131 0.40 5.85 -28.80
CA LYS A 131 0.28 4.44 -28.35
C LYS A 131 1.55 3.96 -27.67
N LEU A 132 2.72 4.34 -28.17
CA LEU A 132 4.01 4.06 -27.57
C LEU A 132 4.06 4.63 -26.15
N ILE A 133 3.67 5.89 -25.94
CA ILE A 133 3.64 6.50 -24.60
C ILE A 133 2.79 5.67 -23.64
N ILE A 134 1.57 5.25 -24.03
CA ILE A 134 0.75 4.40 -23.14
C ILE A 134 1.39 3.03 -22.91
N SER A 135 1.96 2.43 -23.95
CA SER A 135 2.60 1.12 -23.87
C SER A 135 3.77 1.16 -22.87
N GLU A 136 4.66 2.12 -23.00
CA GLU A 136 5.82 2.29 -22.12
C GLU A 136 5.41 2.62 -20.68
N ILE A 137 4.50 3.58 -20.48
CA ILE A 137 4.03 3.95 -19.13
C ILE A 137 3.37 2.76 -18.43
N SER A 138 2.68 1.90 -19.18
CA SER A 138 1.96 0.74 -18.63
C SER A 138 2.79 -0.54 -18.55
N SER A 139 3.99 -0.57 -19.12
CA SER A 139 4.89 -1.73 -19.20
C SER A 139 5.28 -2.28 -17.83
N VAL A 140 5.42 -1.40 -16.83
CA VAL A 140 5.77 -1.77 -15.46
C VAL A 140 4.82 -1.11 -14.46
N ASN A 141 4.44 -1.82 -13.40
CA ASN A 141 3.59 -1.27 -12.34
C ASN A 141 4.30 -0.22 -11.43
N ASP A 142 5.61 -0.07 -11.57
CA ASP A 142 6.40 0.96 -10.89
C ASP A 142 6.63 2.15 -11.83
N THR A 143 6.11 3.32 -11.46
CA THR A 143 6.31 4.56 -12.20
C THR A 143 7.77 4.99 -12.29
N ALA A 144 8.61 4.67 -11.30
CA ALA A 144 10.04 4.98 -11.37
C ALA A 144 10.71 4.18 -12.50
N GLU A 145 10.26 2.96 -12.75
CA GLU A 145 10.78 2.15 -13.83
C GLU A 145 10.10 2.49 -15.17
N SER A 146 8.77 2.50 -15.24
CA SER A 146 8.05 2.66 -16.52
C SER A 146 8.19 4.05 -17.16
N LEU A 147 8.29 5.12 -16.36
CA LEU A 147 8.45 6.48 -16.89
C LEU A 147 9.90 6.91 -17.01
N TYR A 148 10.73 6.50 -16.05
CA TYR A 148 12.06 7.07 -15.87
C TYR A 148 13.19 6.06 -16.18
N ALA A 149 12.90 4.77 -16.37
CA ALA A 149 13.88 3.70 -16.53
C ALA A 149 14.94 3.74 -15.41
N TRP A 150 14.47 3.88 -14.18
CA TRP A 150 15.31 4.21 -13.03
C TRP A 150 16.45 3.24 -12.81
N SER A 151 16.19 1.94 -12.81
CA SER A 151 17.20 0.92 -12.52
C SER A 151 18.35 0.97 -13.54
N LYS A 152 18.01 1.08 -14.83
CA LYS A 152 18.99 1.19 -15.91
C LYS A 152 19.81 2.47 -15.83
N ARG A 153 19.15 3.63 -15.67
CA ARG A 153 19.85 4.94 -15.60
C ARG A 153 20.69 5.08 -14.34
N LEU A 154 20.22 4.54 -13.20
CA LEU A 154 20.97 4.49 -11.96
C LEU A 154 22.22 3.62 -12.12
N SER A 155 22.10 2.44 -12.75
CA SER A 155 23.24 1.56 -13.00
C SER A 155 24.32 2.25 -13.83
N LEU A 156 23.92 2.87 -14.95
CA LEU A 156 24.83 3.64 -15.81
C LEU A 156 25.47 4.82 -15.08
N PHE A 157 24.69 5.55 -14.29
CA PHE A 157 25.19 6.66 -13.48
C PHE A 157 26.22 6.18 -12.46
N CYS A 158 25.93 5.13 -11.69
CA CYS A 158 26.82 4.58 -10.68
C CYS A 158 28.14 4.05 -11.27
N LEU A 159 28.06 3.34 -12.39
CA LEU A 159 29.26 2.86 -13.10
C LEU A 159 30.11 4.04 -13.61
N LYS A 160 29.47 5.03 -14.23
CA LYS A 160 30.17 6.23 -14.69
C LYS A 160 30.80 7.01 -13.52
N LEU A 161 30.06 7.22 -12.44
CA LEU A 161 30.56 7.90 -11.24
C LEU A 161 31.80 7.18 -10.68
N THR A 162 31.79 5.85 -10.68
CA THR A 162 32.92 5.04 -10.20
C THR A 162 34.15 5.19 -11.11
N ILE A 163 33.95 5.26 -12.43
CA ILE A 163 35.03 5.50 -13.41
C ILE A 163 35.60 6.91 -13.28
N ASP A 164 34.74 7.90 -13.04
CA ASP A 164 35.12 9.32 -12.95
C ASP A 164 35.75 9.68 -11.58
N THR A 165 35.68 8.78 -10.58
CA THR A 165 36.24 9.00 -9.23
C THR A 165 37.66 8.46 -9.12
N ASP A 166 38.56 9.19 -8.44
CA ASP A 166 39.94 8.74 -8.23
C ASP A 166 39.97 7.39 -7.46
N PRO A 167 40.58 6.33 -8.03
CA PRO A 167 40.71 5.04 -7.36
C PRO A 167 41.35 5.13 -5.96
N ARG A 168 42.25 6.10 -5.72
CA ARG A 168 42.88 6.28 -4.41
C ARG A 168 41.89 6.77 -3.36
N GLU A 169 40.93 7.61 -3.74
CA GLU A 169 39.87 8.07 -2.84
C GLU A 169 38.86 6.96 -2.54
N ILE A 170 38.57 6.10 -3.53
CA ILE A 170 37.75 4.90 -3.34
C ILE A 170 38.40 4.00 -2.29
N GLU A 171 39.67 3.61 -2.46
CA GLU A 171 40.33 2.69 -1.52
C GLU A 171 40.45 3.29 -0.11
N LYS A 172 40.82 4.58 0.00
CA LYS A 172 40.84 5.30 1.29
C LYS A 172 39.46 5.34 1.97
N THR A 173 38.38 5.41 1.19
CA THR A 173 37.01 5.40 1.71
C THR A 173 36.62 4.00 2.19
N LEU A 174 37.02 2.94 1.49
CA LEU A 174 36.82 1.56 1.92
C LEU A 174 37.60 1.22 3.19
N GLU A 175 38.82 1.74 3.35
CA GLU A 175 39.60 1.61 4.59
C GLU A 175 38.93 2.32 5.78
N LYS A 176 38.37 3.52 5.53
CA LYS A 176 37.70 4.32 6.57
C LYS A 176 36.32 3.77 6.94
N TRP A 177 35.62 3.15 5.99
CA TRP A 177 34.30 2.51 6.15
C TRP A 177 34.28 1.10 5.57
N PRO A 178 34.81 0.11 6.31
CA PRO A 178 34.82 -1.28 5.89
C PRO A 178 33.42 -1.86 5.61
N GLU A 179 32.37 -1.30 6.21
CA GLU A 179 30.98 -1.71 6.01
C GLU A 179 30.50 -1.56 4.56
N LEU A 180 31.12 -0.67 3.78
CA LEU A 180 30.84 -0.52 2.35
C LEU A 180 31.12 -1.80 1.57
N SER A 181 32.13 -2.55 1.98
CA SER A 181 32.56 -3.81 1.37
C SER A 181 31.69 -5.00 1.76
N PHE A 182 30.91 -4.90 2.84
CA PHE A 182 30.07 -5.99 3.30
C PHE A 182 28.72 -6.01 2.56
N ILE A 183 28.44 -7.12 1.87
CA ILE A 183 27.20 -7.33 1.12
C ILE A 183 26.52 -8.60 1.67
N PRO A 184 25.43 -8.46 2.46
CA PRO A 184 24.59 -9.59 2.87
C PRO A 184 24.05 -10.38 1.68
N ASP A 185 23.85 -11.69 1.82
CA ASP A 185 23.32 -12.54 0.75
C ASP A 185 21.91 -12.11 0.31
N GLU A 186 21.06 -11.68 1.26
CA GLU A 186 19.73 -11.11 0.96
C GLU A 186 19.81 -9.91 -0.02
N GLN A 187 20.87 -9.09 0.04
CA GLN A 187 21.06 -7.97 -0.88
C GLN A 187 21.55 -8.43 -2.26
N LYS A 188 22.31 -9.53 -2.34
CA LYS A 188 22.74 -10.12 -3.61
C LYS A 188 21.56 -10.73 -4.34
N ASP A 189 20.73 -11.48 -3.61
CA ASP A 189 19.56 -12.18 -4.14
C ASP A 189 18.46 -11.24 -4.65
N THR A 190 18.42 -10.01 -4.12
CA THR A 190 17.45 -8.98 -4.48
C THR A 190 18.00 -7.90 -5.41
N ASN A 191 19.24 -8.04 -5.90
CA ASN A 191 19.84 -7.06 -6.79
C ASN A 191 19.17 -7.09 -8.17
N THR A 192 18.56 -5.97 -8.57
CA THR A 192 17.94 -5.77 -9.88
C THR A 192 18.73 -4.81 -10.78
N LEU A 193 19.93 -4.39 -10.36
CA LEU A 193 20.76 -3.44 -11.10
C LEU A 193 21.73 -4.16 -12.03
N ASP A 194 22.00 -3.53 -13.18
CA ASP A 194 22.99 -3.97 -14.16
C ASP A 194 24.42 -3.59 -13.70
N ILE A 195 24.79 -4.04 -12.50
CA ILE A 195 26.11 -3.81 -11.88
C ILE A 195 26.65 -5.15 -11.36
N PRO A 196 27.86 -5.55 -11.78
CA PRO A 196 28.52 -6.74 -11.23
C PRO A 196 28.69 -6.67 -9.70
N ILE A 197 28.42 -7.76 -8.99
CA ILE A 197 28.43 -7.79 -7.51
C ILE A 197 29.82 -7.44 -6.95
N ASP A 198 30.89 -7.83 -7.64
CA ASP A 198 32.27 -7.51 -7.31
C ASP A 198 32.59 -6.01 -7.44
N ALA A 199 31.84 -5.27 -8.27
CA ALA A 199 31.98 -3.84 -8.42
C ALA A 199 31.22 -3.03 -7.35
N ILE A 200 30.25 -3.64 -6.65
CA ILE A 200 29.38 -2.95 -5.68
C ILE A 200 30.15 -2.21 -4.57
N PRO A 201 31.20 -2.78 -3.94
CA PRO A 201 31.96 -2.05 -2.91
C PRO A 201 32.53 -0.73 -3.41
N ARG A 202 33.13 -0.74 -4.62
CA ARG A 202 33.69 0.46 -5.24
C ARG A 202 32.61 1.48 -5.61
N VAL A 203 31.46 1.01 -6.10
CA VAL A 203 30.31 1.87 -6.38
C VAL A 203 29.78 2.54 -5.11
N ARG A 204 29.63 1.79 -4.01
CA ARG A 204 29.21 2.34 -2.72
C ARG A 204 30.21 3.37 -2.20
N ALA A 205 31.51 3.09 -2.32
CA ALA A 205 32.56 4.06 -1.96
C ALA A 205 32.50 5.32 -2.83
N ALA A 206 32.33 5.21 -4.14
CA ALA A 206 32.18 6.36 -5.03
C ALA A 206 30.94 7.21 -4.67
N LEU A 207 29.79 6.57 -4.41
CA LEU A 207 28.60 7.26 -3.93
C LEU A 207 28.86 8.01 -2.61
N GLN A 208 29.67 7.45 -1.72
CA GLN A 208 30.04 8.08 -0.45
C GLN A 208 31.00 9.25 -0.64
N VAL A 209 32.02 9.12 -1.51
CA VAL A 209 32.99 10.19 -1.83
C VAL A 209 32.25 11.43 -2.33
N HIS A 210 31.24 11.24 -3.19
CA HIS A 210 30.43 12.34 -3.74
C HIS A 210 29.25 12.75 -2.85
N GLY A 211 29.14 12.22 -1.63
CA GLY A 211 28.14 12.65 -0.66
C GLY A 211 26.69 12.26 -1.01
N TYR A 212 26.48 11.23 -1.83
CA TYR A 212 25.14 10.78 -2.18
C TYR A 212 24.45 9.97 -1.07
N TYR A 213 25.16 9.53 -0.04
CA TYR A 213 24.53 8.85 1.10
C TYR A 213 23.92 9.83 2.10
N ARG A 214 22.77 9.45 2.66
CA ARG A 214 22.15 10.10 3.82
C ARG A 214 22.00 9.11 4.97
N ILE A 215 22.13 9.61 6.20
CA ILE A 215 21.86 8.82 7.41
C ILE A 215 20.36 8.74 7.65
N THR A 216 19.89 7.54 7.93
CA THR A 216 18.54 7.26 8.40
C THR A 216 18.61 6.50 9.73
N GLY A 217 17.49 6.39 10.43
CA GLY A 217 17.42 5.58 11.66
C GLY A 217 17.80 4.11 11.47
N LYS A 218 17.76 3.59 10.24
CA LYS A 218 18.11 2.19 9.90
C LYS A 218 19.52 2.02 9.34
N GLY A 219 20.26 3.10 9.13
CA GLY A 219 21.56 3.08 8.46
C GLY A 219 21.71 4.10 7.34
N TYR A 220 22.71 3.90 6.50
CA TYR A 220 23.01 4.76 5.36
C TYR A 220 22.27 4.27 4.11
N VAL A 221 21.59 5.20 3.44
CA VAL A 221 20.91 4.93 2.17
C VAL A 221 21.27 6.00 1.15
N PRO A 222 21.40 5.67 -0.14
CA PRO A 222 21.55 6.67 -1.19
C PRO A 222 20.37 7.65 -1.19
N ASN A 223 20.67 8.92 -1.40
CA ASN A 223 19.69 9.98 -1.57
C ASN A 223 19.26 10.02 -3.03
N SER A 224 18.18 9.30 -3.33
CA SER A 224 17.67 9.17 -4.69
C SER A 224 17.27 10.50 -5.33
N VAL A 225 16.90 11.52 -4.53
CA VAL A 225 16.56 12.86 -5.02
C VAL A 225 17.82 13.59 -5.50
N LEU A 226 18.93 13.51 -4.77
CA LEU A 226 20.20 14.09 -5.22
C LEU A 226 20.67 13.45 -6.52
N ILE A 227 20.65 12.11 -6.59
CA ILE A 227 21.02 11.37 -7.80
C ILE A 227 20.06 11.72 -8.97
N SER A 228 18.77 11.88 -8.69
CA SER A 228 17.77 12.24 -9.70
C SER A 228 18.00 13.63 -10.30
N LYS A 229 18.60 14.57 -9.56
CA LYS A 229 18.97 15.90 -10.10
C LYS A 229 19.98 15.79 -11.23
N ASP A 230 20.90 14.85 -11.14
CA ASP A 230 21.93 14.61 -12.16
C ASP A 230 21.37 13.80 -13.34
N ILE A 231 20.64 12.72 -13.06
CA ILE A 231 20.12 11.81 -14.09
C ILE A 231 18.98 12.45 -14.90
N TYR A 232 18.09 13.20 -14.25
CA TYR A 232 16.85 13.73 -14.85
C TYR A 232 16.84 15.24 -14.99
N ARG A 233 18.02 15.86 -15.16
CA ARG A 233 18.23 17.32 -15.31
C ARG A 233 17.41 18.02 -16.39
N ASN A 234 16.71 17.27 -17.25
CA ASN A 234 15.84 17.79 -18.30
C ASN A 234 14.36 17.37 -18.10
N THR A 235 13.90 17.24 -16.86
CA THR A 235 12.51 16.93 -16.50
C THR A 235 11.91 18.00 -15.60
N LEU A 236 10.58 18.14 -15.53
CA LEU A 236 9.95 19.06 -14.59
C LEU A 236 9.84 18.44 -13.20
N LYS A 237 9.35 17.19 -13.12
CA LYS A 237 9.05 16.52 -11.85
C LYS A 237 10.12 15.49 -11.48
N GLY A 238 10.58 14.70 -12.46
CA GLY A 238 11.45 13.54 -12.26
C GLY A 238 12.70 13.82 -11.44
N ARG A 239 13.30 15.01 -11.58
CA ARG A 239 14.51 15.40 -10.85
C ARG A 239 14.33 15.70 -9.36
N PHE A 240 13.09 15.90 -8.89
CA PHE A 240 12.79 16.31 -7.52
C PHE A 240 12.04 15.25 -6.70
N VAL A 241 11.68 14.12 -7.32
CA VAL A 241 10.90 13.06 -6.68
C VAL A 241 11.79 11.90 -6.24
N ASP A 242 11.56 11.46 -5.00
CA ASP A 242 12.22 10.29 -4.42
C ASP A 242 11.83 9.02 -5.20
N LYS A 243 12.83 8.23 -5.54
CA LYS A 243 12.70 6.95 -6.24
C LYS A 243 13.10 5.79 -5.33
N PRO A 244 12.60 4.58 -5.60
CA PRO A 244 12.98 3.39 -4.84
C PRO A 244 14.50 3.25 -4.74
N THR A 245 15.00 3.05 -3.54
CA THR A 245 16.43 2.85 -3.29
C THR A 245 16.75 1.36 -3.34
N PRO A 246 17.62 0.90 -4.25
CA PRO A 246 18.01 -0.50 -4.32
C PRO A 246 18.63 -1.01 -3.02
N GLU A 247 18.21 -2.18 -2.55
CA GLU A 247 18.72 -2.77 -1.29
C GLU A 247 20.23 -3.02 -1.34
N ILE A 248 20.78 -3.34 -2.53
CA ILE A 248 22.22 -3.54 -2.76
C ILE A 248 23.08 -2.31 -2.42
N PHE A 249 22.50 -1.11 -2.26
CA PHE A 249 23.22 0.08 -1.83
C PHE A 249 22.97 0.49 -0.38
N ARG A 250 22.09 -0.20 0.36
CA ARG A 250 21.82 0.14 1.76
C ARG A 250 22.87 -0.46 2.69
N ILE A 251 23.27 0.32 3.69
CA ILE A 251 24.22 -0.08 4.73
C ILE A 251 23.49 0.03 6.06
N TYR A 252 23.20 -1.09 6.72
CA TYR A 252 22.40 -1.09 7.96
C TYR A 252 23.26 -0.78 9.19
N ASN A 253 22.73 0.04 10.11
CA ASN A 253 23.39 0.34 11.40
C ASN A 253 23.08 -0.71 12.49
N SER A 254 21.93 -1.37 12.39
CA SER A 254 21.49 -2.45 13.27
C SER A 254 20.60 -3.40 12.47
N PHE A 255 20.61 -4.69 12.83
CA PHE A 255 19.68 -5.64 12.24
C PHE A 255 18.27 -5.37 12.77
N ASP A 256 17.51 -4.56 12.04
CA ASP A 256 16.06 -4.49 12.19
C ASP A 256 15.47 -5.72 11.48
N PHE A 257 15.38 -6.85 12.18
CA PHE A 257 14.78 -8.05 11.64
C PHE A 257 13.29 -7.80 11.43
N GLY A 258 12.92 -7.50 10.18
CA GLY A 258 11.54 -7.14 9.85
C GLY A 258 10.56 -8.31 9.96
N ARG A 259 10.95 -9.48 9.44
CA ARG A 259 10.18 -10.75 9.48
C ARG A 259 11.13 -11.92 9.62
N GLU A 260 10.70 -12.95 10.34
CA GLU A 260 11.50 -14.16 10.53
C GLU A 260 11.64 -14.93 9.23
N TYR A 261 10.53 -15.10 8.52
CA TYR A 261 10.47 -15.80 7.24
C TYR A 261 10.01 -14.85 6.13
N PRO A 262 10.36 -15.13 4.87
CA PRO A 262 9.74 -14.48 3.74
C PRO A 262 8.21 -14.65 3.79
N PRO A 263 7.43 -13.62 3.44
CA PRO A 263 5.99 -13.73 3.46
C PRO A 263 5.46 -14.58 2.32
N MET A 264 4.43 -15.36 2.59
CA MET A 264 3.62 -15.93 1.51
C MET A 264 2.99 -14.79 0.70
N PRO A 265 3.12 -14.77 -0.65
CA PRO A 265 2.54 -13.73 -1.47
C PRO A 265 1.04 -13.64 -1.24
N VAL A 266 0.59 -12.43 -0.95
CA VAL A 266 -0.84 -12.16 -0.75
C VAL A 266 -1.57 -12.04 -2.09
N THR A 267 -0.86 -12.17 -3.21
CA THR A 267 -1.42 -12.24 -4.56
C THR A 267 -0.80 -13.37 -5.37
N THR A 268 -1.59 -14.04 -6.22
CA THR A 268 -1.20 -15.19 -7.06
C THR A 268 -0.23 -14.84 -8.19
N GLY A 269 -0.01 -13.54 -8.45
CA GLY A 269 0.95 -13.06 -9.43
C GLY A 269 1.65 -11.79 -8.98
N LYS A 270 2.87 -11.56 -9.51
CA LYS A 270 3.50 -10.24 -9.48
C LYS A 270 2.76 -9.37 -10.50
N ARG A 271 2.27 -8.20 -10.09
CA ARG A 271 1.82 -7.19 -11.05
C ARG A 271 3.05 -6.65 -11.78
N GLU A 272 3.44 -7.34 -12.85
CA GLU A 272 4.52 -6.88 -13.71
C GLU A 272 4.10 -5.57 -14.37
N ARG A 273 2.85 -5.46 -14.82
CA ARG A 273 2.30 -4.31 -15.55
C ARG A 273 1.34 -3.45 -14.73
N MET A 274 1.18 -2.21 -15.16
CA MET A 274 0.33 -1.22 -14.51
C MET A 274 -1.15 -1.56 -14.59
N GLY A 275 -1.87 -1.48 -13.47
CA GLY A 275 -3.31 -1.83 -13.42
C GLY A 275 -4.21 -0.94 -14.30
N ALA A 276 -5.28 -1.54 -14.84
CA ALA A 276 -6.19 -0.92 -15.81
C ALA A 276 -6.77 0.46 -15.39
N ALA A 277 -7.10 0.65 -14.11
CA ALA A 277 -7.59 1.93 -13.61
C ALA A 277 -6.54 3.06 -13.74
N THR A 278 -5.27 2.75 -13.49
CA THR A 278 -4.16 3.71 -13.62
C THR A 278 -3.87 3.99 -15.09
N VAL A 279 -3.86 2.95 -15.94
CA VAL A 279 -3.73 3.08 -17.40
C VAL A 279 -4.82 3.97 -17.97
N ASN A 280 -6.09 3.75 -17.59
CA ASN A 280 -7.19 4.61 -18.00
C ASN A 280 -7.04 6.06 -17.53
N GLY A 281 -6.44 6.28 -16.36
CA GLY A 281 -6.04 7.61 -15.89
C GLY A 281 -5.05 8.29 -16.83
N TYR A 282 -4.01 7.58 -17.27
CA TYR A 282 -3.04 8.12 -18.25
C TYR A 282 -3.65 8.33 -19.64
N LYS A 283 -4.52 7.41 -20.10
CA LYS A 283 -5.25 7.58 -21.37
C LYS A 283 -6.11 8.84 -21.36
N ARG A 284 -6.84 9.10 -20.27
CA ARG A 284 -7.60 10.35 -20.10
C ARG A 284 -6.67 11.57 -20.08
N SER A 285 -5.53 11.47 -19.40
CA SER A 285 -4.52 12.54 -19.37
C SER A 285 -3.99 12.84 -20.76
N LEU A 286 -3.62 11.85 -21.58
CA LEU A 286 -3.15 12.07 -22.95
C LEU A 286 -4.26 12.61 -23.86
N TYR A 287 -5.48 12.09 -23.73
CA TYR A 287 -6.62 12.58 -24.48
C TYR A 287 -6.88 14.07 -24.24
N ALA A 288 -6.61 14.57 -23.03
CA ALA A 288 -6.76 15.97 -22.66
C ALA A 288 -5.78 16.92 -23.40
N LEU A 289 -4.76 16.42 -24.10
CA LEU A 289 -3.98 17.24 -25.05
C LEU A 289 -4.87 17.85 -26.14
N GLY A 290 -6.01 17.21 -26.46
CA GLY A 290 -6.99 17.74 -27.42
C GLY A 290 -7.62 19.06 -26.99
N ASN A 291 -7.63 19.40 -25.70
CA ASN A 291 -8.17 20.67 -25.21
C ASN A 291 -7.38 21.88 -25.77
N LEU A 292 -6.14 21.67 -26.20
CA LEU A 292 -5.33 22.70 -26.84
C LEU A 292 -5.89 23.17 -28.19
N HIS A 293 -6.69 22.35 -28.88
CA HIS A 293 -7.38 22.74 -30.12
C HIS A 293 -8.34 23.90 -29.88
N GLU A 294 -9.04 23.92 -28.73
CA GLU A 294 -9.95 25.01 -28.35
C GLU A 294 -9.21 26.33 -28.10
N LEU A 295 -7.92 26.26 -27.74
CA LEU A 295 -7.06 27.40 -27.49
C LEU A 295 -6.29 27.87 -28.74
N GLY A 296 -6.52 27.22 -29.89
CA GLY A 296 -5.79 27.50 -31.13
C GLY A 296 -4.29 27.13 -31.08
N LEU A 297 -3.90 26.25 -30.14
CA LEU A 297 -2.51 25.82 -29.98
C LEU A 297 -2.23 24.51 -30.73
N PRO A 298 -0.99 24.29 -31.21
CA PRO A 298 -0.61 23.04 -31.87
C PRO A 298 -0.78 21.83 -30.95
N ALA A 299 -1.51 20.81 -31.42
CA ALA A 299 -1.83 19.61 -30.65
C ALA A 299 -2.00 18.39 -31.57
N PRO A 300 -1.96 17.16 -31.01
CA PRO A 300 -2.12 15.94 -31.80
C PRO A 300 -3.46 15.93 -32.54
N ALA A 301 -3.51 15.33 -33.73
CA ALA A 301 -4.74 15.27 -34.52
C ALA A 301 -5.87 14.56 -33.74
N ALA A 302 -7.11 15.05 -33.88
CA ALA A 302 -8.25 14.49 -33.14
C ALA A 302 -8.45 12.99 -33.38
N ALA A 303 -8.23 12.52 -34.62
CA ALA A 303 -8.30 11.10 -34.96
C ALA A 303 -7.27 10.25 -34.19
N ASP A 304 -6.07 10.79 -33.98
CA ASP A 304 -4.99 10.11 -33.25
C ASP A 304 -5.30 10.05 -31.76
N LEU A 305 -5.83 11.12 -31.18
CA LEU A 305 -6.27 11.16 -29.77
C LEU A 305 -7.39 10.15 -29.49
N VAL A 306 -8.38 10.04 -30.38
CA VAL A 306 -9.45 9.04 -30.28
C VAL A 306 -8.88 7.62 -30.32
N SER A 307 -7.85 7.38 -31.14
CA SER A 307 -7.22 6.07 -31.24
C SER A 307 -6.58 5.61 -29.92
N VAL A 308 -6.03 6.55 -29.13
CA VAL A 308 -5.42 6.28 -27.82
C VAL A 308 -6.47 5.99 -26.77
N LYS A 309 -7.61 6.70 -26.80
CA LYS A 309 -8.74 6.44 -25.89
C LYS A 309 -9.24 5.00 -26.01
N ASN A 310 -9.20 4.43 -27.21
CA ASN A 310 -9.64 3.06 -27.49
C ASN A 310 -8.51 2.02 -27.43
N TYR A 311 -7.25 2.44 -27.29
CA TYR A 311 -6.11 1.52 -27.21
C TYR A 311 -6.15 0.70 -25.92
N ILE A 312 -6.00 -0.62 -26.04
CA ILE A 312 -5.90 -1.55 -24.93
C ILE A 312 -4.46 -2.10 -24.98
N PRO A 313 -3.56 -1.67 -24.06
CA PRO A 313 -2.25 -2.29 -23.95
C PRO A 313 -2.42 -3.76 -23.54
N GLU A 314 -1.40 -4.61 -23.75
CA GLU A 314 -1.58 -6.05 -23.48
C GLU A 314 -2.07 -6.27 -22.04
N PRO A 315 -3.03 -7.20 -21.86
CA PRO A 315 -3.77 -7.32 -20.63
C PRO A 315 -2.81 -7.58 -19.47
N THR A 316 -2.95 -6.78 -18.41
CA THR A 316 -2.38 -7.13 -17.12
C THR A 316 -3.07 -8.38 -16.62
N THR A 317 -2.32 -9.47 -16.38
CA THR A 317 -2.77 -10.53 -15.50
C THR A 317 -2.86 -9.92 -14.10
N ILE A 318 -4.08 -9.54 -13.72
CA ILE A 318 -4.33 -9.04 -12.37
C ILE A 318 -4.06 -10.22 -11.44
N GLY A 319 -2.92 -10.19 -10.73
CA GLY A 319 -2.67 -11.14 -9.65
C GLY A 319 -3.87 -11.12 -8.69
N ARG A 320 -4.52 -12.26 -8.53
CA ARG A 320 -5.67 -12.40 -7.63
C ARG A 320 -5.16 -12.34 -6.20
N PHE A 321 -5.94 -11.78 -5.28
CA PHE A 321 -5.57 -11.87 -3.87
C PHE A 321 -5.66 -13.35 -3.43
N ARG A 322 -4.68 -13.83 -2.67
CA ARG A 322 -4.72 -15.15 -2.04
C ARG A 322 -5.42 -15.07 -0.70
N THR A 323 -6.24 -16.06 -0.38
CA THR A 323 -6.76 -16.19 0.98
C THR A 323 -5.75 -16.95 1.84
N VAL A 324 -5.80 -16.72 3.15
CA VAL A 324 -5.05 -17.54 4.11
C VAL A 324 -5.92 -18.75 4.43
N PRO A 325 -5.37 -19.96 4.55
CA PRO A 325 -6.12 -21.13 4.98
C PRO A 325 -6.92 -20.84 6.26
N SER A 326 -8.19 -21.25 6.29
CA SER A 326 -9.08 -20.94 7.42
C SER A 326 -8.53 -21.46 8.74
N SER A 327 -7.85 -22.61 8.73
CA SER A 327 -7.19 -23.22 9.89
C SER A 327 -6.14 -22.29 10.54
N VAL A 328 -5.34 -21.60 9.73
CA VAL A 328 -4.33 -20.64 10.21
C VAL A 328 -5.00 -19.43 10.86
N ILE A 329 -6.10 -18.92 10.29
CA ILE A 329 -6.84 -17.81 10.89
C ILE A 329 -7.50 -18.25 12.20
N PHE A 330 -8.20 -19.38 12.22
CA PHE A 330 -8.88 -19.88 13.41
C PHE A 330 -7.91 -20.16 14.58
N SER A 331 -6.78 -20.80 14.30
CA SER A 331 -5.74 -21.05 15.32
C SER A 331 -5.16 -19.75 15.87
N THR A 332 -4.87 -18.77 15.00
CA THR A 332 -4.33 -17.48 15.43
C THR A 332 -5.37 -16.66 16.21
N VAL A 333 -6.66 -16.72 15.84
CA VAL A 333 -7.77 -16.09 16.58
C VAL A 333 -7.91 -16.71 17.97
N ARG A 334 -7.88 -18.05 18.07
CA ARG A 334 -7.89 -18.77 19.36
C ARG A 334 -6.74 -18.30 20.24
N ASN A 335 -5.52 -18.36 19.73
CA ASN A 335 -4.31 -17.96 20.47
C ASN A 335 -4.37 -16.49 20.92
N SER A 336 -4.91 -15.61 20.08
CA SER A 336 -5.12 -14.19 20.37
C SER A 336 -6.11 -13.96 21.52
N ILE A 337 -7.22 -14.69 21.52
CA ILE A 337 -8.22 -14.64 22.59
C ILE A 337 -7.65 -15.21 23.89
N GLU A 338 -6.93 -16.33 23.83
CA GLU A 338 -6.27 -16.91 25.00
C GLU A 338 -5.23 -15.97 25.61
N LEU A 339 -4.40 -15.31 24.79
CA LEU A 339 -3.45 -14.30 25.25
C LEU A 339 -4.15 -13.15 25.95
N HIS A 340 -5.29 -12.69 25.41
CA HIS A 340 -6.09 -11.65 26.04
C HIS A 340 -6.62 -12.07 27.41
N ILE A 341 -7.25 -13.24 27.49
CA ILE A 341 -7.86 -13.75 28.72
C ILE A 341 -6.80 -13.98 29.80
N LYS A 342 -5.67 -14.61 29.44
CA LYS A 342 -4.61 -14.99 30.40
C LYS A 342 -3.74 -13.80 30.81
N HIS A 343 -3.35 -12.95 29.86
CA HIS A 343 -2.27 -11.97 30.07
C HIS A 343 -2.59 -10.55 29.60
N GLY A 344 -3.65 -10.31 28.82
CA GLY A 344 -3.91 -9.02 28.16
C GLY A 344 -3.92 -7.83 29.12
N LYS A 345 -4.60 -7.95 30.27
CA LYS A 345 -4.62 -6.88 31.29
C LYS A 345 -3.21 -6.59 31.83
N LYS A 346 -2.45 -7.65 32.12
CA LYS A 346 -1.11 -7.59 32.72
C LYS A 346 -0.10 -6.91 31.80
N ILE A 347 -0.13 -7.26 30.51
CA ILE A 347 0.73 -6.67 29.47
C ILE A 347 0.53 -5.14 29.40
N ILE A 348 -0.73 -4.70 29.34
CA ILE A 348 -1.07 -3.27 29.28
C ILE A 348 -0.68 -2.54 30.57
N ASP A 349 -0.94 -3.15 31.73
CA ASP A 349 -0.60 -2.53 33.02
C ASP A 349 0.92 -2.36 33.17
N ALA A 350 1.72 -3.32 32.71
CA ALA A 350 3.17 -3.23 32.72
C ALA A 350 3.70 -2.08 31.83
N TRP A 351 3.16 -1.93 30.61
CA TRP A 351 3.53 -0.81 29.74
C TRP A 351 3.19 0.55 30.37
N CYS A 352 2.01 0.68 30.97
CA CYS A 352 1.60 1.90 31.68
C CYS A 352 2.53 2.21 32.86
N LYS A 353 2.93 1.21 33.66
CA LYS A 353 3.89 1.38 34.77
C LYS A 353 5.25 1.86 34.30
N VAL A 354 5.79 1.24 33.24
CA VAL A 354 7.07 1.64 32.64
C VAL A 354 6.99 3.06 32.09
N SER A 355 5.93 3.38 31.36
CA SER A 355 5.71 4.72 30.81
C SER A 355 5.61 5.79 31.90
N PHE A 356 4.89 5.50 32.98
CA PHE A 356 4.80 6.40 34.13
C PHE A 356 6.15 6.57 34.84
N TYR A 357 6.91 5.49 35.01
CA TYR A 357 8.26 5.55 35.57
C TYR A 357 9.19 6.42 34.70
N CYS A 358 9.19 6.23 33.38
CA CYS A 358 9.92 7.06 32.43
C CYS A 358 9.55 8.53 32.59
N LYS A 359 8.25 8.84 32.62
CA LYS A 359 7.74 10.20 32.73
C LYS A 359 8.15 10.86 34.05
N ARG A 360 8.03 10.14 35.17
CA ARG A 360 8.38 10.64 36.51
C ARG A 360 9.87 10.94 36.64
N ASN A 361 10.73 10.10 36.06
CA ASN A 361 12.18 10.25 36.13
C ASN A 361 12.80 11.02 34.95
N GLN A 362 11.97 11.50 34.01
CA GLN A 362 12.40 12.22 32.81
C GLN A 362 13.44 11.45 31.96
N ILE A 363 13.29 10.13 31.91
CA ILE A 363 14.14 9.24 31.11
C ILE A 363 13.35 8.66 29.93
N SER A 364 14.05 8.34 28.84
CA SER A 364 13.47 7.53 27.76
C SER A 364 13.38 6.07 28.19
N ALA A 365 12.38 5.35 27.66
CA ALA A 365 12.22 3.92 27.86
C ALA A 365 13.46 3.13 27.41
N SER A 366 14.19 3.63 26.40
CA SER A 366 15.43 3.02 25.91
C SER A 366 16.59 3.09 26.90
N LYS A 367 16.52 3.98 27.90
CA LYS A 367 17.57 4.19 28.90
C LYS A 367 17.32 3.46 30.23
N ILE A 368 16.23 2.70 30.33
CA ILE A 368 15.93 1.91 31.52
C ILE A 368 16.87 0.70 31.58
N SER A 369 17.54 0.50 32.72
CA SER A 369 18.32 -0.73 32.96
C SER A 369 17.41 -1.93 33.17
N ASP A 370 17.89 -3.12 32.83
CA ASP A 370 17.13 -4.35 33.04
C ASP A 370 16.71 -4.53 34.50
N GLU A 371 17.58 -4.26 35.49
CA GLU A 371 17.19 -4.43 36.90
C GLU A 371 16.08 -3.47 37.31
N THR A 372 16.11 -2.26 36.77
CA THR A 372 15.06 -1.26 37.01
C THR A 372 13.76 -1.72 36.38
N LEU A 373 13.80 -2.21 35.14
CA LEU A 373 12.62 -2.74 34.47
C LEU A 373 11.98 -3.87 35.28
N GLN A 374 12.77 -4.84 35.75
CA GLN A 374 12.28 -5.98 36.54
C GLN A 374 11.52 -5.53 37.79
N LYS A 375 11.97 -4.45 38.43
CA LYS A 375 11.27 -3.88 39.61
C LYS A 375 9.96 -3.19 39.23
N VAL A 376 9.89 -2.56 38.04
CA VAL A 376 8.73 -1.76 37.61
C VAL A 376 7.61 -2.63 37.03
N VAL A 377 7.93 -3.65 36.24
CA VAL A 377 6.90 -4.49 35.57
C VAL A 377 6.14 -5.38 36.55
N GLY A 378 6.80 -5.77 37.66
CA GLY A 378 6.25 -6.65 38.68
C GLY A 378 6.53 -8.13 38.44
N GLU A 379 6.24 -8.95 39.46
CA GLU A 379 6.57 -10.38 39.48
C GLU A 379 5.91 -11.17 38.34
N GLU A 380 4.63 -10.93 38.07
CA GLU A 380 3.89 -11.69 37.04
C GLU A 380 4.48 -11.56 35.63
N LEU A 381 4.96 -10.37 35.23
CA LEU A 381 5.56 -10.17 33.90
C LEU A 381 7.00 -10.67 33.86
N ARG A 382 7.71 -10.64 34.99
CA ARG A 382 9.01 -11.30 35.13
C ARG A 382 8.85 -12.81 34.96
N GLU A 383 7.83 -13.42 35.55
CA GLU A 383 7.54 -14.84 35.36
C GLU A 383 7.13 -15.16 33.92
N LEU A 384 6.40 -14.25 33.26
CA LEU A 384 6.03 -14.38 31.85
C LEU A 384 7.25 -14.35 30.90
N GLY A 385 8.39 -13.82 31.35
CA GLY A 385 9.66 -13.83 30.61
C GLY A 385 10.24 -12.44 30.28
N VAL A 386 9.58 -11.35 30.66
CA VAL A 386 10.05 -9.98 30.36
C VAL A 386 11.38 -9.71 31.07
N ARG A 387 12.41 -9.32 30.32
CA ARG A 387 13.76 -9.01 30.83
C ARG A 387 14.25 -7.62 30.45
N THR A 388 13.94 -7.18 29.22
CA THR A 388 14.36 -5.88 28.66
C THR A 388 13.17 -5.10 28.10
N VAL A 389 13.33 -3.78 27.94
CA VAL A 389 12.28 -2.91 27.38
C VAL A 389 12.04 -3.23 25.92
N THR A 390 13.12 -3.42 25.15
CA THR A 390 13.09 -3.78 23.73
C THR A 390 14.32 -4.62 23.37
N LEU A 391 14.18 -5.42 22.33
CA LEU A 391 15.26 -6.24 21.76
C LEU A 391 16.14 -5.47 20.77
N THR A 392 15.70 -4.30 20.29
CA THR A 392 16.28 -3.65 19.09
C THR A 392 17.28 -2.53 19.41
N HIS A 393 17.39 -2.08 20.68
CA HIS A 393 18.10 -0.84 21.05
C HIS A 393 19.44 -0.97 21.79
N ARG A 394 20.01 -2.17 21.96
CA ARG A 394 21.37 -2.30 22.51
C ARG A 394 22.45 -2.11 21.45
N GLY A 395 22.66 -0.85 21.07
CA GLY A 395 23.77 -0.43 20.21
C GLY A 395 24.39 0.93 20.57
N LEU A 396 23.94 1.61 21.63
CA LEU A 396 24.36 2.99 21.94
C LEU A 396 25.22 3.14 23.22
N THR A 397 25.51 2.05 23.92
CA THR A 397 26.53 2.05 24.98
C THR A 397 27.72 1.24 24.47
N GLY A 398 28.83 1.94 24.22
CA GLY A 398 30.03 1.49 23.52
C GLY A 398 30.86 0.39 24.19
N GLU A 399 30.24 -0.73 24.54
CA GLU A 399 30.95 -1.96 24.85
C GLU A 399 30.37 -3.09 24.01
N HIS A 400 31.21 -4.06 23.67
CA HIS A 400 30.99 -5.13 22.71
C HIS A 400 29.79 -6.03 23.06
N GLY A 401 28.56 -5.53 22.85
CA GLY A 401 27.36 -6.35 22.89
C GLY A 401 27.36 -7.31 21.71
N GLU A 402 27.28 -8.62 21.99
CA GLU A 402 27.12 -9.64 20.96
C GLU A 402 25.97 -9.28 20.02
N ARG A 403 26.26 -9.23 18.72
CA ARG A 403 25.25 -9.01 17.67
C ARG A 403 24.26 -10.17 17.73
N LEU A 404 22.99 -9.87 18.04
CA LEU A 404 21.92 -10.87 18.00
C LEU A 404 21.79 -11.43 16.59
N THR A 405 21.78 -12.76 16.47
CA THR A 405 21.40 -13.42 15.22
C THR A 405 19.90 -13.28 15.00
N LYS A 406 19.45 -13.47 13.74
CA LYS A 406 18.01 -13.47 13.40
C LYS A 406 17.25 -14.51 14.23
N ALA A 407 17.81 -15.71 14.36
CA ALA A 407 17.22 -16.79 15.13
C ALA A 407 17.07 -16.43 16.62
N ASP A 408 18.12 -15.87 17.23
CA ASP A 408 18.07 -15.46 18.64
C ASP A 408 17.04 -14.36 18.90
N TYR A 409 16.88 -13.43 17.95
CA TYR A 409 15.90 -12.36 18.05
C TYR A 409 14.46 -12.90 18.14
N TYR A 410 14.06 -13.77 17.21
CA TYR A 410 12.71 -14.34 17.20
C TYR A 410 12.47 -15.32 18.34
N GLN A 411 13.50 -16.04 18.78
CA GLN A 411 13.40 -16.85 19.99
C GLN A 411 13.10 -15.99 21.22
N ARG A 412 13.76 -14.83 21.35
CA ARG A 412 13.52 -13.88 22.44
C ARG A 412 12.15 -13.21 22.38
N ILE A 413 11.57 -13.05 21.20
CA ILE A 413 10.17 -12.61 21.03
C ILE A 413 9.23 -13.65 21.65
N ARG A 414 9.39 -14.93 21.31
CA ARG A 414 8.55 -16.03 21.82
C ARG A 414 8.66 -16.24 23.32
N THR A 415 9.84 -16.02 23.89
CA THR A 415 10.06 -16.08 25.34
C THR A 415 9.71 -14.78 26.06
N ASN A 416 8.96 -13.87 25.43
CA ASN A 416 8.46 -12.62 26.00
C ASN A 416 9.55 -11.67 26.53
N THR A 417 10.80 -11.79 26.04
CA THR A 417 11.95 -11.12 26.65
C THR A 417 11.88 -9.60 26.53
N GLY A 418 11.37 -9.09 25.40
CA GLY A 418 11.15 -7.66 25.15
C GLY A 418 9.72 -7.21 25.46
N LEU A 419 9.57 -6.19 26.31
CA LEU A 419 8.26 -5.66 26.70
C LEU A 419 7.53 -4.99 25.52
N ILE A 420 8.22 -4.16 24.74
CA ILE A 420 7.61 -3.46 23.60
C ILE A 420 7.10 -4.48 22.57
N GLU A 421 7.92 -5.47 22.21
CA GLU A 421 7.55 -6.52 21.26
C GLU A 421 6.33 -7.32 21.74
N LEU A 422 6.23 -7.60 23.05
CA LEU A 422 5.05 -8.24 23.66
C LEU A 422 3.79 -7.36 23.59
N VAL A 423 3.90 -6.06 23.89
CA VAL A 423 2.76 -5.12 23.77
C VAL A 423 2.29 -5.03 22.32
N ARG A 424 3.22 -4.98 21.36
CA ARG A 424 2.92 -4.95 19.93
C ARG A 424 2.24 -6.23 19.45
N THR A 425 2.71 -7.38 19.92
CA THR A 425 2.08 -8.69 19.70
C THR A 425 0.64 -8.69 20.22
N TYR A 426 0.41 -8.20 21.44
CA TYR A 426 -0.94 -8.08 22.00
C TYR A 426 -1.84 -7.14 21.20
N ILE A 427 -1.34 -5.98 20.74
CA ILE A 427 -2.11 -5.09 19.85
C ILE A 427 -2.43 -5.81 18.53
N GLY A 428 -1.48 -6.55 17.97
CA GLY A 428 -1.70 -7.43 16.81
C GLY A 428 -2.82 -8.44 17.03
N ALA A 429 -2.89 -9.06 18.22
CA ALA A 429 -3.96 -9.98 18.59
C ALA A 429 -5.34 -9.29 18.57
N VAL A 430 -5.45 -8.06 19.12
CA VAL A 430 -6.70 -7.28 19.04
C VAL A 430 -7.04 -6.93 17.59
N GLN A 431 -6.04 -6.52 16.78
CA GLN A 431 -6.23 -6.21 15.36
C GLN A 431 -6.76 -7.42 14.58
N LEU A 432 -6.19 -8.60 14.81
CA LEU A 432 -6.61 -9.84 14.17
C LEU A 432 -8.06 -10.17 14.51
N VAL A 433 -8.41 -10.19 15.80
CA VAL A 433 -9.77 -10.57 16.25
C VAL A 433 -10.81 -9.56 15.75
N VAL A 434 -10.56 -8.26 15.89
CA VAL A 434 -11.48 -7.23 15.37
C VAL A 434 -11.55 -7.29 13.84
N GLY A 435 -10.42 -7.50 13.18
CA GLY A 435 -10.34 -7.61 11.73
C GLY A 435 -11.12 -8.79 11.17
N ALA A 436 -11.03 -9.95 11.84
CA ALA A 436 -11.73 -11.19 11.50
C ALA A 436 -13.24 -11.10 11.74
N LEU A 437 -13.68 -10.41 12.80
CA LEU A 437 -15.09 -10.37 13.22
C LEU A 437 -15.88 -9.18 12.65
N MET A 438 -15.23 -8.09 12.25
CA MET A 438 -15.92 -6.87 11.82
C MET A 438 -15.85 -6.63 10.31
N ALA A 439 -15.04 -7.39 9.58
CA ALA A 439 -14.87 -7.28 8.14
C ALA A 439 -14.56 -5.86 7.62
N ARG A 440 -13.92 -4.99 8.41
CA ARG A 440 -13.65 -3.60 8.01
C ARG A 440 -12.48 -3.48 7.04
N ARG A 441 -12.43 -2.40 6.26
CA ARG A 441 -11.23 -2.04 5.50
C ARG A 441 -10.13 -1.61 6.46
N VAL A 442 -8.87 -1.86 6.12
CA VAL A 442 -7.72 -1.40 6.93
C VAL A 442 -7.82 0.09 7.24
N GLY A 443 -8.23 0.88 6.25
CA GLY A 443 -8.43 2.29 6.42
C GLY A 443 -9.46 2.66 7.48
N GLU A 444 -10.59 1.96 7.52
CA GLU A 444 -11.66 2.20 8.50
C GLU A 444 -11.17 1.85 9.92
N LEU A 445 -10.37 0.77 10.06
CA LEU A 445 -9.76 0.39 11.34
C LEU A 445 -8.67 1.36 11.82
N LEU A 446 -7.89 1.94 10.90
CA LEU A 446 -6.90 2.98 11.21
C LEU A 446 -7.56 4.27 11.73
N ASP A 447 -8.78 4.56 11.26
CA ASP A 447 -9.52 5.78 11.60
C ASP A 447 -10.32 5.64 12.93
N LEU A 448 -10.37 4.44 13.53
CA LEU A 448 -11.04 4.24 14.83
C LEU A 448 -10.34 5.03 15.93
N ASN A 449 -11.10 5.82 16.68
CA ASN A 449 -10.59 6.58 17.83
C ASN A 449 -10.96 5.88 19.15
N ALA A 450 -10.05 5.91 20.12
CA ALA A 450 -10.25 5.28 21.43
C ALA A 450 -11.43 5.88 22.25
N ASN A 451 -11.93 7.06 21.87
CA ASN A 451 -13.00 7.76 22.58
C ASN A 451 -14.41 7.37 22.11
N ASP A 452 -14.59 7.02 20.83
CA ASP A 452 -15.90 6.93 20.19
C ASP A 452 -16.08 5.70 19.27
N CYS A 453 -15.10 4.80 19.19
CA CYS A 453 -15.20 3.59 18.36
C CYS A 453 -16.26 2.58 18.84
N LEU A 454 -16.77 2.72 20.07
CA LEU A 454 -17.86 1.91 20.63
C LEU A 454 -19.03 2.81 21.00
N ASP A 455 -20.24 2.35 20.76
CA ASP A 455 -21.45 3.05 21.22
C ASP A 455 -21.60 2.98 22.74
N ALA A 456 -22.54 3.76 23.28
CA ALA A 456 -22.81 3.81 24.72
C ALA A 456 -23.21 2.45 25.32
N GLY A 457 -23.85 1.58 24.53
CA GLY A 457 -24.22 0.22 24.94
C GLY A 457 -23.10 -0.81 24.81
N GLU A 458 -21.95 -0.45 24.24
CA GLU A 458 -20.82 -1.34 23.92
C GLU A 458 -21.24 -2.57 23.09
N LYS A 459 -22.25 -2.41 22.23
CA LYS A 459 -22.80 -3.45 21.34
C LYS A 459 -22.51 -3.18 19.87
N TRP A 460 -22.06 -1.98 19.54
CA TRP A 460 -21.85 -1.51 18.19
C TRP A 460 -20.47 -0.88 18.04
N LEU A 461 -19.74 -1.30 16.99
CA LEU A 461 -18.55 -0.62 16.52
C LEU A 461 -18.94 0.52 15.59
N VAL A 462 -18.54 1.75 15.92
CA VAL A 462 -18.81 2.96 15.15
C VAL A 462 -17.58 3.29 14.30
N PHE A 463 -17.77 3.53 12.99
CA PHE A 463 -16.68 3.85 12.06
C PHE A 463 -17.16 4.76 10.92
N PHE A 464 -16.21 5.42 10.25
CA PHE A 464 -16.48 6.23 9.06
C PHE A 464 -16.27 5.40 7.79
N ASN A 465 -17.32 5.25 6.98
CA ASN A 465 -17.24 4.49 5.74
C ASN A 465 -16.36 5.22 4.71
N ARG A 466 -15.23 4.62 4.32
CA ARG A 466 -14.27 5.28 3.42
C ARG A 466 -14.75 5.42 1.98
N LYS A 467 -15.76 4.65 1.54
CA LYS A 467 -16.32 4.71 0.18
C LYS A 467 -17.61 5.52 0.05
N SER A 468 -18.08 6.15 1.13
CA SER A 468 -19.35 6.90 1.13
C SER A 468 -19.22 8.36 0.65
N THR A 469 -18.06 8.77 0.11
CA THR A 469 -17.82 10.17 -0.27
C THR A 469 -18.51 10.59 -1.57
N TYR A 470 -19.06 9.64 -2.34
CA TYR A 470 -19.76 9.92 -3.58
C TYR A 470 -21.08 10.66 -3.29
N ARG A 471 -21.21 11.89 -3.81
CA ARG A 471 -22.36 12.82 -3.68
C ARG A 471 -22.52 13.61 -2.37
N ILE A 472 -21.58 13.51 -1.43
CA ILE A 472 -21.67 14.22 -0.12
C ILE A 472 -20.53 15.22 0.08
N PHE A 473 -20.09 15.94 -0.97
CA PHE A 473 -19.06 17.00 -0.86
C PHE A 473 -17.76 16.59 -0.11
N GLY A 474 -17.39 15.30 -0.15
CA GLY A 474 -16.18 14.78 0.50
C GLY A 474 -16.30 14.41 1.98
N THR A 475 -17.47 14.57 2.62
CA THR A 475 -17.69 14.04 3.98
C THR A 475 -17.98 12.54 3.97
N ARG A 476 -17.48 11.84 5.00
CA ARG A 476 -17.70 10.40 5.19
C ARG A 476 -18.90 10.17 6.11
N GLN A 477 -19.67 9.14 5.81
CA GLN A 477 -20.83 8.74 6.60
C GLN A 477 -20.36 7.91 7.81
N ALA A 478 -20.81 8.29 9.00
CA ALA A 478 -20.65 7.48 10.20
C ALA A 478 -21.66 6.33 10.16
N GLU A 479 -21.17 5.12 10.39
CA GLU A 479 -21.97 3.89 10.41
C GLU A 479 -21.62 3.06 11.64
N ALA A 480 -22.56 2.19 12.05
CA ALA A 480 -22.38 1.28 13.19
C ALA A 480 -22.67 -0.16 12.77
N ARG A 481 -21.89 -1.13 13.29
CA ARG A 481 -22.13 -2.57 13.09
C ARG A 481 -22.04 -3.34 14.40
N PRO A 482 -22.83 -4.41 14.58
CA PRO A 482 -22.80 -5.20 15.81
C PRO A 482 -21.41 -5.81 15.99
N ILE A 483 -20.95 -5.85 17.24
CA ILE A 483 -19.63 -6.37 17.61
C ILE A 483 -19.75 -7.39 18.74
N GLU A 484 -18.97 -8.47 18.66
CA GLU A 484 -18.95 -9.52 19.66
C GLU A 484 -18.34 -9.06 21.00
N PRO A 485 -18.88 -9.49 22.16
CA PRO A 485 -18.40 -9.07 23.49
C PRO A 485 -16.91 -9.32 23.74
N ILE A 486 -16.35 -10.40 23.16
CA ILE A 486 -14.91 -10.67 23.29
C ILE A 486 -14.06 -9.60 22.60
N ALA A 487 -14.45 -9.17 21.40
CA ALA A 487 -13.78 -8.10 20.68
C ALA A 487 -13.91 -6.77 21.44
N VAL A 488 -15.09 -6.49 22.00
CA VAL A 488 -15.32 -5.33 22.88
C VAL A 488 -14.37 -5.34 24.08
N SER A 489 -14.22 -6.48 24.77
CA SER A 489 -13.29 -6.62 25.90
C SER A 489 -11.84 -6.30 25.51
N MET A 490 -11.39 -6.82 24.36
CA MET A 490 -10.06 -6.58 23.84
C MET A 490 -9.83 -5.09 23.48
N ILE A 491 -10.80 -4.46 22.79
CA ILE A 491 -10.81 -3.03 22.46
C ILE A 491 -10.74 -2.19 23.74
N LYS A 492 -11.59 -2.50 24.73
CA LYS A 492 -11.63 -1.77 26.01
C LYS A 492 -10.31 -1.83 26.75
N ASN A 493 -9.56 -2.92 26.64
CA ASN A 493 -8.24 -2.99 27.26
C ASN A 493 -7.24 -2.02 26.59
N LEU A 494 -7.32 -1.80 25.27
CA LEU A 494 -6.53 -0.78 24.58
C LEU A 494 -6.99 0.64 24.94
N ILE A 495 -8.31 0.88 25.00
CA ILE A 495 -8.86 2.17 25.46
C ILE A 495 -8.38 2.48 26.88
N ARG A 496 -8.38 1.47 27.76
CA ARG A 496 -7.89 1.58 29.14
C ARG A 496 -6.42 1.98 29.19
N MET A 497 -5.58 1.38 28.34
CA MET A 497 -4.17 1.78 28.19
C MET A 497 -4.06 3.28 27.93
N GLN A 498 -4.73 3.77 26.88
CA GLN A 498 -4.63 5.18 26.48
C GLN A 498 -5.18 6.12 27.56
N LYS A 499 -6.30 5.79 28.21
CA LYS A 499 -6.86 6.56 29.33
C LYS A 499 -5.91 6.64 30.52
N ILE A 500 -5.19 5.56 30.85
CA ILE A 500 -4.18 5.59 31.93
C ILE A 500 -3.01 6.48 31.54
N LEU A 501 -2.51 6.36 30.31
CA LEU A 501 -1.39 7.17 29.80
C LEU A 501 -1.73 8.66 29.76
N GLU A 502 -2.96 9.02 29.38
CA GLU A 502 -3.45 10.41 29.36
C GLU A 502 -3.57 10.97 30.78
N ARG A 503 -4.24 10.24 31.69
CA ARG A 503 -4.37 10.65 33.10
C ARG A 503 -3.03 10.83 33.81
N THR A 504 -2.04 10.02 33.45
CA THR A 504 -0.67 10.10 33.99
C THR A 504 0.21 11.11 33.26
N LYS A 505 -0.33 11.87 32.29
CA LYS A 505 0.37 12.86 31.47
C LYS A 505 1.57 12.28 30.69
N CYS A 506 1.53 10.98 30.40
CA CYS A 506 2.49 10.32 29.50
C CYS A 506 2.18 10.66 28.03
N ILE A 507 0.90 10.90 27.72
CA ILE A 507 0.43 11.43 26.43
C ILE A 507 -0.47 12.65 26.67
N PRO A 508 -0.53 13.60 25.72
CA PRO A 508 -1.38 14.80 25.86
C PRO A 508 -2.88 14.50 25.68
N GLU A 509 -3.21 13.57 24.79
CA GLU A 509 -4.57 13.17 24.43
C GLU A 509 -4.56 11.73 23.90
N THR A 510 -5.73 11.10 23.85
CA THR A 510 -5.90 9.79 23.22
C THR A 510 -5.72 9.87 21.70
N LYS A 511 -5.24 8.77 21.11
CA LYS A 511 -4.94 8.61 19.69
C LYS A 511 -5.87 7.57 19.07
N GLY A 512 -5.59 7.20 17.82
CA GLY A 512 -6.25 6.06 17.17
C GLY A 512 -6.18 4.79 18.03
N LEU A 513 -7.21 3.96 17.99
CA LEU A 513 -7.41 2.80 18.88
C LEU A 513 -6.18 1.89 18.94
N PHE A 514 -5.60 1.59 17.78
CA PHE A 514 -4.47 0.68 17.63
C PHE A 514 -3.10 1.40 17.66
N ALA A 515 -3.03 2.59 18.26
CA ALA A 515 -1.75 3.26 18.53
C ALA A 515 -0.81 2.36 19.33
N THR A 516 0.45 2.30 18.92
CA THR A 516 1.44 1.34 19.42
C THR A 516 2.65 2.05 20.01
N PRO A 517 3.31 1.48 21.03
CA PRO A 517 4.64 1.91 21.43
C PRO A 517 5.59 1.92 20.24
N SER A 518 6.46 2.91 20.19
CA SER A 518 7.51 2.96 19.18
C SER A 518 8.71 2.18 19.68
N VAL A 519 9.27 1.32 18.82
CA VAL A 519 10.56 0.69 19.10
C VAL A 519 11.66 1.76 19.02
N HIS A 520 11.59 2.64 18.02
CA HIS A 520 12.69 3.53 17.62
C HIS A 520 12.56 5.00 18.04
N SER A 521 11.46 5.38 18.70
CA SER A 521 11.27 6.76 19.15
C SER A 521 10.97 6.81 20.64
N ASP A 522 11.34 7.93 21.26
CA ASP A 522 11.04 8.21 22.66
C ASP A 522 9.54 8.44 22.92
N ALA A 523 8.69 8.30 21.89
CA ALA A 523 7.25 8.41 22.02
C ALA A 523 6.67 7.19 22.73
N VAL A 524 5.96 7.43 23.83
CA VAL A 524 5.24 6.40 24.60
C VAL A 524 4.26 5.60 23.71
N ILE A 525 3.54 6.29 22.82
CA ILE A 525 2.77 5.68 21.73
C ILE A 525 2.81 6.58 20.49
N ALA A 526 2.97 5.98 19.32
CA ALA A 526 3.01 6.67 18.03
C ALA A 526 1.62 6.74 17.38
N ASN A 527 1.42 7.73 16.51
CA ASN A 527 0.23 7.77 15.66
C ASN A 527 0.24 6.58 14.71
N ILE A 528 -0.93 5.98 14.50
CA ILE A 528 -1.02 4.77 13.71
C ILE A 528 -0.79 5.03 12.22
N SER A 529 -0.08 4.10 11.59
CA SER A 529 0.11 4.04 10.14
C SER A 529 -0.16 2.62 9.64
N THR A 530 -0.42 2.47 8.33
CA THR A 530 -0.53 1.16 7.69
C THR A 530 0.69 0.27 7.94
N TYR A 531 1.88 0.88 7.98
CA TYR A 531 3.12 0.16 8.27
C TYR A 531 3.12 -0.45 9.67
N GLN A 532 2.85 0.36 10.70
CA GLN A 532 2.81 -0.12 12.09
C GLN A 532 1.68 -1.14 12.31
N TYR A 533 0.53 -0.92 11.66
CA TYR A 533 -0.60 -1.86 11.70
C TYR A 533 -0.18 -3.24 11.18
N ASN A 534 0.44 -3.30 10.00
CA ASN A 534 0.92 -4.56 9.43
C ASN A 534 2.07 -5.17 10.23
N GLN A 535 2.97 -4.34 10.77
CA GLN A 535 4.10 -4.82 11.56
C GLN A 535 3.62 -5.49 12.86
N ASN A 536 2.55 -5.01 13.50
CA ASN A 536 1.99 -5.66 14.68
C ASN A 536 1.37 -7.04 14.36
N LEU A 537 0.72 -7.17 13.19
CA LEU A 537 0.30 -8.48 12.68
C LEU A 537 1.50 -9.38 12.35
N ASP A 538 2.60 -8.82 11.85
CA ASP A 538 3.83 -9.59 11.62
C ASP A 538 4.41 -10.13 12.92
N PHE A 539 4.52 -9.30 13.96
CA PHE A 539 4.92 -9.74 15.31
C PHE A 539 4.01 -10.84 15.85
N LEU A 540 2.70 -10.71 15.66
CA LEU A 540 1.74 -11.74 16.07
C LEU A 540 1.99 -13.09 15.39
N CYS A 541 2.20 -13.07 14.07
CA CYS A 541 2.45 -14.26 13.28
C CYS A 541 3.80 -14.92 13.65
N ASP A 542 4.85 -14.13 13.89
CA ASP A 542 6.16 -14.63 14.31
C ASP A 542 6.12 -15.18 15.75
N TYR A 543 5.34 -14.55 16.64
CA TYR A 543 5.17 -14.95 18.03
C TYR A 543 4.40 -16.26 18.18
N PHE A 544 3.28 -16.43 17.45
CA PHE A 544 2.48 -17.66 17.48
C PHE A 544 2.90 -18.70 16.46
N GLU A 545 3.94 -18.41 15.69
CA GLU A 545 4.51 -19.31 14.69
C GLU A 545 3.45 -19.82 13.69
N THR A 546 2.75 -18.90 13.02
CA THR A 546 1.77 -19.29 11.97
C THR A 546 2.39 -20.19 10.92
N GLU A 547 1.61 -21.08 10.31
CA GLU A 547 2.15 -22.12 9.42
C GLU A 547 3.14 -21.61 8.35
N VAL A 548 4.17 -22.40 8.09
CA VAL A 548 5.19 -22.15 7.07
C VAL A 548 4.98 -23.16 5.95
N THR A 549 4.87 -22.66 4.71
CA THR A 549 4.68 -23.48 3.52
C THR A 549 5.93 -24.32 3.21
N GLN A 550 5.80 -25.32 2.34
CA GLN A 550 6.91 -26.16 1.90
C GLN A 550 8.06 -25.35 1.28
N ASP A 551 7.76 -24.19 0.68
CA ASP A 551 8.72 -23.22 0.13
C ASP A 551 9.49 -22.41 1.20
N GLY A 552 9.24 -22.63 2.49
CA GLY A 552 9.85 -21.85 3.57
C GLY A 552 9.26 -20.44 3.75
N LYS A 553 8.02 -20.20 3.30
CA LYS A 553 7.33 -18.90 3.43
C LYS A 553 6.26 -18.97 4.53
N ARG A 554 6.15 -17.94 5.38
CA ARG A 554 5.16 -17.91 6.47
C ARG A 554 3.88 -17.18 6.05
N TYR A 555 2.73 -17.65 6.50
CA TYR A 555 1.46 -16.92 6.37
C TYR A 555 1.41 -15.72 7.33
N TYR A 556 1.78 -14.55 6.81
CA TYR A 556 1.58 -13.28 7.50
C TYR A 556 0.22 -12.67 7.14
N ILE A 557 -0.69 -12.68 8.11
CA ILE A 557 -2.09 -12.30 7.91
C ILE A 557 -2.23 -10.80 7.63
N ARG A 558 -3.11 -10.43 6.69
CA ARG A 558 -3.44 -9.03 6.35
C ARG A 558 -4.92 -8.72 6.52
N GLN A 559 -5.22 -7.46 6.79
CA GLN A 559 -6.60 -7.03 7.05
C GLN A 559 -7.58 -7.31 5.91
N HIS A 560 -7.14 -7.21 4.64
CA HIS A 560 -8.03 -7.51 3.53
C HIS A 560 -8.31 -9.02 3.42
N GLN A 561 -7.39 -9.89 3.84
CA GLN A 561 -7.61 -11.33 3.96
C GLN A 561 -8.59 -11.63 5.09
N LEU A 562 -8.50 -10.91 6.23
CA LEU A 562 -9.48 -11.02 7.31
C LEU A 562 -10.89 -10.58 6.90
N ARG A 563 -11.00 -9.53 6.08
CA ARG A 563 -12.28 -9.11 5.50
C ARG A 563 -12.87 -10.17 4.55
N ARG A 564 -12.04 -10.86 3.77
CA ARG A 564 -12.48 -12.00 2.94
C ARG A 564 -12.89 -13.20 3.79
N PHE A 565 -12.09 -13.52 4.81
CA PHE A 565 -12.38 -14.59 5.76
C PHE A 565 -13.73 -14.40 6.46
N PHE A 566 -14.11 -13.17 6.82
CA PHE A 566 -15.45 -12.92 7.36
C PHE A 566 -16.56 -13.29 6.36
N ALA A 567 -16.38 -12.99 5.07
CA ALA A 567 -17.33 -13.41 4.05
C ALA A 567 -17.36 -14.95 3.91
N LEU A 568 -16.22 -15.61 4.09
CA LEU A 568 -16.13 -17.07 4.14
C LEU A 568 -16.88 -17.65 5.36
N LEU A 569 -16.73 -17.06 6.55
CA LEU A 569 -17.48 -17.45 7.75
C LEU A 569 -19.00 -17.36 7.55
N PHE A 570 -19.47 -16.36 6.81
CA PHE A 570 -20.88 -16.23 6.48
C PHE A 570 -21.39 -17.44 5.67
N PHE A 571 -20.58 -17.96 4.75
CA PHE A 571 -20.91 -19.19 4.02
C PHE A 571 -20.86 -20.45 4.89
N TYR A 572 -19.92 -20.53 5.84
CA TYR A 572 -19.80 -21.68 6.75
C TYR A 572 -20.87 -21.74 7.86
N SER A 573 -21.43 -20.59 8.27
CA SER A 573 -22.25 -20.49 9.48
C SER A 573 -23.75 -20.70 9.28
N SER A 574 -24.19 -21.06 8.07
CA SER A 574 -25.62 -21.24 7.73
C SER A 574 -26.50 -20.10 8.27
N SER A 575 -26.01 -18.86 8.23
CA SER A 575 -26.64 -17.76 8.95
C SER A 575 -27.89 -17.26 8.22
N PHE A 576 -28.95 -17.01 9.00
CA PHE A 576 -30.30 -16.55 8.64
C PHE A 576 -30.41 -15.22 7.85
N GLY A 577 -29.30 -14.68 7.34
CA GLY A 577 -29.28 -13.47 6.52
C GLY A 577 -29.02 -13.80 5.06
N GLY A 578 -29.80 -13.24 4.13
CA GLY A 578 -29.43 -13.26 2.71
C GLY A 578 -28.15 -12.46 2.43
N LEU A 579 -27.65 -12.49 1.19
CA LEU A 579 -26.48 -11.71 0.74
C LEU A 579 -26.55 -10.21 1.10
N GLU A 580 -27.76 -9.66 1.26
CA GLU A 580 -28.02 -8.29 1.73
C GLU A 580 -27.46 -8.02 3.14
N THR A 581 -27.53 -9.00 4.04
CA THR A 581 -26.98 -8.88 5.40
C THR A 581 -25.45 -8.82 5.36
N LEU A 582 -24.82 -9.64 4.51
CA LEU A 582 -23.38 -9.60 4.29
C LEU A 582 -22.96 -8.26 3.66
N GLN A 583 -23.69 -7.76 2.67
CA GLN A 583 -23.45 -6.45 2.05
C GLN A 583 -23.58 -5.31 3.07
N TRP A 584 -24.63 -5.34 3.89
CA TRP A 584 -24.81 -4.39 4.98
C TRP A 584 -23.64 -4.47 5.95
N MET A 585 -23.28 -5.65 6.46
CA MET A 585 -22.12 -5.83 7.33
C MET A 585 -20.87 -5.24 6.68
N LEU A 586 -20.59 -5.51 5.41
CA LEU A 586 -19.43 -5.00 4.65
C LEU A 586 -19.40 -3.48 4.41
N GLY A 587 -20.48 -2.74 4.68
CA GLY A 587 -20.56 -1.28 4.54
C GLY A 587 -20.59 -0.82 3.07
N HIS A 588 -21.37 -1.49 2.23
CA HIS A 588 -21.59 -1.09 0.84
C HIS A 588 -22.81 -0.16 0.76
N THR A 589 -22.68 0.95 0.04
CA THR A 589 -23.60 2.11 0.13
C THR A 589 -24.72 2.16 -0.91
N ASP A 590 -24.86 1.19 -1.82
CA ASP A 590 -25.90 1.25 -2.85
C ASP A 590 -26.93 0.12 -2.74
N ALA A 591 -27.86 0.30 -1.80
CA ALA A 591 -28.98 -0.60 -1.56
C ALA A 591 -30.21 -0.31 -2.46
N LYS A 592 -30.08 0.48 -3.54
CA LYS A 592 -31.23 0.95 -4.34
C LYS A 592 -31.29 0.47 -5.81
N HIS A 593 -30.39 -0.41 -6.27
CA HIS A 593 -30.44 -1.04 -7.60
C HIS A 593 -30.26 -2.57 -7.53
N VAL A 594 -31.12 -3.23 -6.75
CA VAL A 594 -30.86 -4.52 -6.06
C VAL A 594 -31.03 -5.80 -6.91
N TRP A 595 -31.11 -5.79 -8.25
CA TRP A 595 -31.16 -7.07 -9.00
C TRP A 595 -30.07 -7.25 -10.05
N HIS A 596 -29.88 -6.30 -10.97
CA HIS A 596 -28.78 -6.37 -11.94
C HIS A 596 -27.40 -6.01 -11.34
N TYR A 597 -27.38 -5.31 -10.20
CA TYR A 597 -26.15 -4.92 -9.52
C TYR A 597 -25.64 -6.04 -8.58
N ILE A 598 -26.47 -7.00 -8.15
CA ILE A 598 -26.02 -8.11 -7.27
C ILE A 598 -24.95 -8.97 -7.95
N THR A 599 -25.01 -9.13 -9.28
CA THR A 599 -23.99 -9.84 -10.06
C THR A 599 -22.76 -9.00 -10.43
N GLU A 600 -22.88 -7.66 -10.49
CA GLU A 600 -21.81 -6.77 -10.96
C GLU A 600 -21.09 -5.95 -9.86
N SER A 601 -21.70 -5.75 -8.69
CA SER A 601 -21.26 -4.73 -7.72
C SER A 601 -20.76 -5.21 -6.37
N LEU A 602 -20.91 -6.51 -6.10
CA LEU A 602 -20.05 -7.14 -5.14
C LEU A 602 -18.61 -6.87 -5.59
N ASP A 603 -17.66 -6.75 -4.67
CA ASP A 603 -16.27 -6.96 -5.06
C ASP A 603 -16.19 -8.41 -5.50
N GLY A 604 -16.53 -8.67 -6.77
CA GLY A 604 -16.84 -9.99 -7.28
C GLY A 604 -15.64 -10.90 -7.09
N ALA A 605 -14.43 -10.33 -7.14
CA ALA A 605 -13.20 -11.03 -6.81
C ALA A 605 -13.15 -11.53 -5.34
N THR A 606 -13.60 -10.75 -4.37
CA THR A 606 -13.63 -11.15 -2.95
C THR A 606 -14.62 -12.28 -2.71
N LEU A 607 -15.84 -12.18 -3.25
CA LEU A 607 -16.85 -13.22 -3.07
C LEU A 607 -16.61 -14.46 -3.91
N ARG A 608 -16.18 -14.32 -5.17
CA ARG A 608 -15.76 -15.47 -6.00
C ARG A 608 -14.60 -16.21 -5.35
N GLY A 609 -13.59 -15.48 -4.85
CA GLY A 609 -12.47 -16.08 -4.13
C GLY A 609 -12.93 -16.80 -2.85
N ALA A 610 -13.85 -16.23 -2.07
CA ALA A 610 -14.41 -16.92 -0.90
C ALA A 610 -15.21 -18.17 -1.28
N LYS A 611 -16.02 -18.12 -2.34
CA LYS A 611 -16.76 -19.28 -2.88
C LYS A 611 -15.81 -20.39 -3.35
N ALA A 612 -14.77 -20.03 -4.10
CA ALA A 612 -13.77 -20.96 -4.60
C ALA A 612 -13.00 -21.62 -3.46
N GLN A 613 -12.56 -20.83 -2.46
CA GLN A 613 -11.87 -21.37 -1.29
C GLN A 613 -12.77 -22.29 -0.46
N PHE A 614 -14.04 -21.93 -0.25
CA PHE A 614 -14.99 -22.80 0.48
C PHE A 614 -15.08 -24.18 -0.17
N VAL A 615 -15.27 -24.22 -1.49
CA VAL A 615 -15.35 -25.49 -2.23
C VAL A 615 -14.00 -26.23 -2.21
N ALA A 616 -12.87 -25.52 -2.35
CA ALA A 616 -11.54 -26.11 -2.28
C ALA A 616 -11.27 -26.77 -0.90
N GLU A 617 -11.60 -26.09 0.20
CA GLU A 617 -11.42 -26.60 1.56
C GLU A 617 -12.32 -27.82 1.85
N ASN A 618 -13.57 -27.83 1.37
CA ASN A 618 -14.47 -28.99 1.51
C ASN A 618 -13.98 -30.19 0.68
N ILE A 619 -13.50 -29.97 -0.55
CA ILE A 619 -12.94 -31.04 -1.39
C ILE A 619 -11.64 -31.59 -0.78
N HIS A 620 -10.75 -30.71 -0.30
CA HIS A 620 -9.50 -31.09 0.34
C HIS A 620 -9.73 -31.85 1.65
N SER A 621 -10.80 -31.54 2.39
CA SER A 621 -11.18 -32.27 3.62
C SER A 621 -11.92 -33.59 3.37
N GLY A 622 -12.19 -33.95 2.12
CA GLY A 622 -12.77 -35.24 1.72
C GLY A 622 -14.28 -35.25 1.47
N ASP A 623 -14.96 -34.09 1.49
CA ASP A 623 -16.38 -33.96 1.15
C ASP A 623 -16.62 -33.92 -0.37
N ILE A 624 -16.19 -34.99 -1.06
CA ILE A 624 -16.24 -35.11 -2.52
C ILE A 624 -17.67 -35.43 -3.00
N ALA A 625 -18.43 -36.17 -2.19
CA ALA A 625 -19.81 -36.56 -2.48
C ALA A 625 -20.74 -35.34 -2.66
N SER A 626 -20.41 -34.22 -2.04
CA SER A 626 -21.18 -32.99 -2.18
C SER A 626 -20.99 -32.28 -3.53
N TYR A 627 -19.99 -32.68 -4.33
CA TYR A 627 -19.56 -31.99 -5.56
C TYR A 627 -19.24 -32.96 -6.72
N GLU A 628 -20.01 -34.03 -6.92
CA GLU A 628 -19.73 -35.11 -7.90
C GLU A 628 -19.37 -34.62 -9.32
N ASN A 629 -20.13 -33.68 -9.88
CA ASN A 629 -19.87 -33.12 -11.21
C ASN A 629 -18.54 -32.37 -11.29
N LEU A 630 -18.20 -31.61 -10.25
CA LEU A 630 -16.92 -30.91 -10.14
C LEU A 630 -15.77 -31.89 -9.90
N SER A 631 -15.99 -32.95 -9.12
CA SER A 631 -14.98 -34.00 -8.88
C SER A 631 -14.56 -34.72 -10.16
N THR A 632 -15.51 -34.93 -11.08
CA THR A 632 -15.25 -35.51 -12.41
C THR A 632 -14.37 -34.58 -13.26
N LEU A 633 -14.64 -33.27 -13.22
CA LEU A 633 -13.83 -32.25 -13.90
C LEU A 633 -12.41 -32.18 -13.31
N LEU A 634 -12.28 -32.24 -11.98
CA LEU A 634 -11.00 -32.22 -11.28
C LEU A 634 -10.18 -33.51 -11.53
N LYS A 635 -10.84 -34.68 -11.60
CA LYS A 635 -10.20 -35.96 -11.94
C LYS A 635 -9.55 -35.90 -13.33
N SER A 636 -10.22 -35.26 -14.29
CA SER A 636 -9.68 -35.07 -15.66
C SER A 636 -8.38 -34.26 -15.66
N ARG A 637 -8.26 -33.24 -14.78
CA ARG A 637 -7.06 -32.39 -14.68
C ARG A 637 -5.93 -33.02 -13.87
N TYR A 638 -6.23 -33.56 -12.68
CA TYR A 638 -5.22 -34.02 -11.72
C TYR A 638 -4.95 -35.53 -11.77
N GLY A 639 -5.75 -36.29 -12.51
CA GLY A 639 -5.58 -37.75 -12.65
C GLY A 639 -5.82 -38.56 -11.37
N THR A 640 -6.40 -37.95 -10.34
CA THR A 640 -6.64 -38.55 -9.02
C THR A 640 -8.08 -38.33 -8.57
N ASP A 641 -8.61 -39.31 -7.82
CA ASP A 641 -9.90 -39.24 -7.12
C ASP A 641 -9.75 -38.79 -5.66
N ASN A 642 -8.50 -38.68 -5.19
CA ASN A 642 -8.18 -38.26 -3.84
C ASN A 642 -7.52 -36.87 -3.87
N PHE A 643 -8.31 -35.83 -3.58
CA PHE A 643 -7.89 -34.44 -3.58
C PHE A 643 -7.31 -33.96 -2.23
N THR A 644 -7.29 -34.82 -1.20
CA THR A 644 -6.68 -34.49 0.11
C THR A 644 -5.17 -34.23 0.02
N MET A 645 -4.53 -34.70 -1.05
CA MET A 645 -3.10 -34.52 -1.32
C MET A 645 -2.81 -33.34 -2.25
N VAL A 646 -3.85 -32.72 -2.82
CA VAL A 646 -3.71 -31.55 -3.68
C VAL A 646 -3.71 -30.30 -2.82
N ASP A 647 -2.81 -29.36 -3.12
CA ASP A 647 -2.74 -28.09 -2.40
C ASP A 647 -4.07 -27.34 -2.52
N THR A 648 -4.64 -26.96 -1.38
CA THR A 648 -5.88 -26.15 -1.32
C THR A 648 -5.73 -24.86 -2.12
N GLU A 649 -4.53 -24.26 -2.17
CA GLU A 649 -4.27 -23.06 -2.96
C GLU A 649 -4.37 -23.32 -4.48
N GLU A 650 -3.86 -24.45 -4.95
CA GLU A 650 -3.92 -24.84 -6.37
C GLU A 650 -5.37 -25.14 -6.79
N LEU A 651 -6.14 -25.75 -5.88
CA LEU A 651 -7.59 -25.95 -6.06
C LEU A 651 -8.35 -24.62 -6.09
N GLU A 652 -8.09 -23.68 -5.17
CA GLU A 652 -8.72 -22.34 -5.18
C GLU A 652 -8.43 -21.62 -6.50
N ASP A 653 -7.18 -21.61 -6.95
CA ASP A 653 -6.76 -20.95 -8.18
C ASP A 653 -7.47 -21.54 -9.41
N TYR A 654 -7.55 -22.88 -9.50
CA TYR A 654 -8.24 -23.55 -10.61
C TYR A 654 -9.76 -23.34 -10.59
N LEU A 655 -10.41 -23.44 -9.44
CA LEU A 655 -11.86 -23.20 -9.33
C LEU A 655 -12.21 -21.77 -9.72
N THR A 656 -11.36 -20.82 -9.32
CA THR A 656 -11.55 -19.43 -9.71
C THR A 656 -11.35 -19.23 -11.22
N ASP A 657 -10.40 -19.91 -11.85
CA ASP A 657 -10.23 -19.90 -13.32
C ASP A 657 -11.46 -20.42 -14.05
N LEU A 658 -12.02 -21.54 -13.58
CA LEU A 658 -13.24 -22.12 -14.16
C LEU A 658 -14.44 -21.19 -14.01
N MET A 659 -14.55 -20.48 -12.88
CA MET A 659 -15.59 -19.46 -12.68
C MET A 659 -15.40 -18.27 -13.62
N ASP A 660 -14.17 -17.80 -13.81
CA ASP A 660 -13.86 -16.68 -14.71
C ASP A 660 -14.11 -17.03 -16.19
N GLN A 661 -13.90 -18.30 -16.57
CA GLN A 661 -14.21 -18.83 -17.90
C GLN A 661 -15.70 -19.12 -18.12
N GLY A 662 -16.53 -19.02 -17.06
CA GLY A 662 -17.95 -19.38 -17.11
C GLY A 662 -18.20 -20.89 -17.23
N SER A 663 -17.18 -21.71 -16.99
CA SER A 663 -17.26 -23.19 -17.03
C SER A 663 -17.92 -23.77 -15.78
N ILE A 664 -17.83 -23.06 -14.66
CA ILE A 664 -18.57 -23.41 -13.44
C ILE A 664 -19.22 -22.16 -12.83
N GLU A 665 -20.36 -22.36 -12.19
CA GLU A 665 -21.05 -21.35 -11.39
C GLU A 665 -21.25 -21.91 -9.97
N ILE A 666 -20.81 -21.16 -8.96
CA ILE A 666 -20.91 -21.57 -7.55
C ILE A 666 -21.95 -20.67 -6.87
N GLU A 667 -23.10 -21.21 -6.51
CA GLU A 667 -24.19 -20.45 -5.87
C GLU A 667 -24.81 -21.20 -4.68
N PRO A 668 -25.32 -20.48 -3.66
CA PRO A 668 -26.09 -21.10 -2.58
C PRO A 668 -27.48 -21.53 -3.08
N GLU A 669 -27.86 -22.77 -2.82
CA GLU A 669 -29.22 -23.28 -2.96
C GLU A 669 -29.88 -23.35 -1.58
N PHE A 670 -30.99 -22.65 -1.40
CA PHE A 670 -31.72 -22.60 -0.14
C PHE A 670 -32.71 -23.77 -0.05
N ILE A 671 -32.66 -24.51 1.06
CA ILE A 671 -33.48 -25.68 1.36
C ILE A 671 -34.28 -25.35 2.63
N GLU A 672 -35.58 -25.61 2.60
CA GLU A 672 -36.45 -25.45 3.76
C GLU A 672 -36.85 -26.84 4.28
N ASP A 673 -36.50 -27.14 5.54
CA ASP A 673 -36.85 -28.38 6.20
C ASP A 673 -37.52 -28.13 7.58
N ASN A 674 -37.82 -29.22 8.29
CA ASN A 674 -38.51 -29.14 9.59
C ASN A 674 -37.66 -28.51 10.70
N GLU A 675 -36.36 -28.27 10.48
CA GLU A 675 -35.43 -27.59 11.38
C GLU A 675 -35.21 -26.11 11.01
N GLY A 676 -35.72 -25.67 9.85
CA GLY A 676 -35.68 -24.29 9.39
C GLY A 676 -35.22 -24.16 7.94
N GLN A 677 -34.83 -22.94 7.56
CA GLN A 677 -34.28 -22.65 6.24
C GLN A 677 -32.74 -22.72 6.32
N HIS A 678 -32.14 -23.65 5.59
CA HIS A 678 -30.70 -23.83 5.46
C HIS A 678 -30.29 -23.60 4.00
N PHE A 679 -28.99 -23.50 3.70
CA PHE A 679 -28.54 -23.50 2.31
C PHE A 679 -27.35 -24.41 2.12
N ARG A 680 -27.20 -24.94 0.90
CA ARG A 680 -26.05 -25.72 0.47
C ARG A 680 -25.39 -24.99 -0.69
N MET A 681 -24.06 -24.91 -0.69
CA MET A 681 -23.33 -24.40 -1.85
C MET A 681 -23.35 -25.45 -2.97
N VAL A 682 -23.85 -25.07 -4.14
CA VAL A 682 -23.95 -25.93 -5.31
C VAL A 682 -23.01 -25.42 -6.39
N VAL A 683 -22.28 -26.34 -7.01
CA VAL A 683 -21.45 -26.06 -8.18
C VAL A 683 -22.20 -26.56 -9.42
N LYS A 684 -22.64 -25.64 -10.26
CA LYS A 684 -23.18 -25.95 -11.58
C LYS A 684 -22.01 -25.98 -12.56
N VAL A 685 -21.84 -27.09 -13.26
CA VAL A 685 -20.87 -27.20 -14.35
C VAL A 685 -21.63 -26.93 -15.64
N THR A 686 -21.24 -25.89 -16.36
CA THR A 686 -21.78 -25.57 -17.68
C THR A 686 -21.03 -26.44 -18.68
N GLU A 687 -21.73 -27.35 -19.39
CA GLU A 687 -21.09 -28.18 -20.42
C GLU A 687 -20.38 -27.28 -21.43
N LEU A 688 -19.05 -27.41 -21.52
CA LEU A 688 -18.28 -26.90 -22.64
C LEU A 688 -18.84 -27.55 -23.89
N SER A 689 -19.42 -26.75 -24.77
CA SER A 689 -19.74 -27.18 -26.13
C SER A 689 -18.46 -27.77 -26.73
N ALA A 690 -18.55 -29.03 -27.16
CA ALA A 690 -17.45 -29.79 -27.77
C ALA A 690 -16.84 -29.06 -28.98
#